data_AF-A0A662LCT4-F1
#
_entry.id   AF-A0A662LCT4-F1
#
_cell.length_a   1.000
_cell.length_b   1.000
_cell.length_c   1.000
_cell.angle_alpha   90.00
_cell.angle_beta   90.00
_cell.angle_gamma   90.00
#
_symmetry.space_group_name_H-M   'P 1'
#
loop_
_entity.id
_entity.type
_entity.pdbx_description
1 polymer ?
#
loop_
_entity_poly.entity_id
_entity_poly.type
_entity_poly.pdbx_seq_one_letter_code
_entity_poly.pdbx_strand_id
1 'polypeptide(L)'
;GNTEGGRGGGIWLTGLEYIEDDARLEGNYIQYIRGGDGGYNPIGVNASGGEAFGISLWGYTNITLLSCKVNDVVGGTGGTGGISIDDYAPGYGIRLSGCRNGSVEFCYLEQCFSYGLYLVNTSGFEVYRNVLKQNNRTGDTFNSSLLQAYDVSPGRNRWNTSELYFHPITLPGTGNYFMDWALNNRSNDRDGDGRVDWPYPIAGGDNMDHFPLTSEPLNFKPYVTITNPTNGSYTSETLLQVSWIMKSLSPISALLICVDDGGFLRLRPGTTTHTIRSLSEGVHVVEVVVVTENGYYDMDQVTFYVDLTPPEVSILQPEGPFVNSTPLVIWRIFDNFGVANLTLLWDSSMIYLDPAVTAYPVEFTTSGNHTIQVIAEDLAGNRGSDERTVVADLDPPLVNITRPEEGAHLTTTEVVVSWTGEDPTTDIARYLITLDDGDPIDVGTATEHTFSDVERGEHTVTVVAYDMLNNTGEDSVSFTVSLPAPEELSVQIISPQEGAYHNSSQVLLVWNGSGLAVGYRIYVDGGEPLDVGNVTVHTLTLSEGEHHLIVEAYDSLNNTAADQVNFTVDLTPPAVHVDAFWGAVNPGESLTIHFSASDNFALSHVVVEVIYLNGTEIEYRYEDNFDRLSFTFPTFNTTGMHILQIFAWDMAGNTNSSHRMGIKVTWDTDFDGMDDRWEREHGLDPSDKNDASLDPDGDGLTNLEEYLNGTNPQDEDSDDDGFTDGREVEEGTNPNDPSSHPEEEEAAPDKEDNTLLYAAIGIILIAAAAAAILLSRRGGEGFEE
;
A
#
# COMPACT_ATOMS: atom_id res chain seq x y z
N GLY A 1 -63.60 -38.33 -45.24
CA GLY A 1 -62.68 -39.24 -45.94
C GLY A 1 -63.44 -40.47 -46.37
N ASN A 2 -63.32 -40.87 -47.64
CA ASN A 2 -63.99 -42.02 -48.24
C ASN A 2 -63.60 -43.33 -47.54
N THR A 3 -64.59 -44.18 -47.26
CA THR A 3 -64.37 -45.64 -47.15
C THR A 3 -65.19 -46.33 -48.22
N GLU A 4 -64.48 -47.05 -49.09
CA GLU A 4 -65.03 -48.01 -50.04
C GLU A 4 -65.81 -49.10 -49.29
N GLY A 5 -67.01 -49.43 -49.78
CA GLY A 5 -67.88 -50.45 -49.23
C GLY A 5 -69.28 -49.90 -48.96
N GLY A 6 -70.17 -50.03 -49.94
CA GLY A 6 -71.49 -49.41 -49.91
C GLY A 6 -72.32 -49.74 -48.67
N ARG A 7 -72.36 -48.80 -47.71
CA ARG A 7 -73.40 -48.54 -46.71
C ARG A 7 -73.31 -47.04 -46.33
N GLY A 8 -74.44 -46.33 -46.37
CA GLY A 8 -74.52 -44.86 -46.36
C GLY A 8 -73.98 -44.19 -45.10
N GLY A 9 -73.38 -43.00 -45.28
CA GLY A 9 -72.73 -42.22 -44.23
C GLY A 9 -73.57 -41.04 -43.73
N GLY A 10 -73.52 -40.78 -42.43
CA GLY A 10 -73.98 -39.57 -41.74
C GLY A 10 -72.87 -39.08 -40.78
N ILE A 11 -72.87 -37.80 -40.39
CA ILE A 11 -71.92 -37.26 -39.39
C ILE A 11 -72.55 -37.36 -38.00
N TRP A 12 -71.86 -38.02 -37.05
CA TRP A 12 -72.26 -38.13 -35.64
C TRP A 12 -71.21 -37.48 -34.74
N LEU A 13 -71.64 -36.56 -33.87
CA LEU A 13 -70.79 -35.95 -32.85
C LEU A 13 -71.42 -36.25 -31.48
N THR A 14 -70.93 -37.28 -30.80
CA THR A 14 -71.25 -37.57 -29.40
C THR A 14 -69.95 -37.94 -28.66
N GLY A 15 -69.66 -37.28 -27.54
CA GLY A 15 -68.50 -37.59 -26.70
C GLY A 15 -67.21 -36.85 -27.02
N LEU A 16 -67.26 -35.74 -27.78
CA LEU A 16 -66.19 -34.73 -27.75
C LEU A 16 -66.42 -33.89 -26.50
N GLU A 17 -65.51 -33.98 -25.54
CA GLU A 17 -65.62 -33.27 -24.26
C GLU A 17 -65.68 -31.74 -24.45
N TYR A 18 -65.21 -31.20 -25.58
CA TYR A 18 -65.39 -29.81 -25.98
C TYR A 18 -65.50 -29.67 -27.51
N ILE A 19 -66.64 -29.13 -27.97
CA ILE A 19 -66.69 -28.23 -29.12
C ILE A 19 -66.87 -26.86 -28.47
N GLU A 20 -65.90 -25.97 -28.61
CA GLU A 20 -65.93 -24.64 -27.98
C GLU A 20 -67.23 -23.90 -28.36
N ASP A 21 -67.81 -23.16 -27.39
CA ASP A 21 -68.85 -22.17 -27.71
C ASP A 21 -68.22 -21.22 -28.75
N ASP A 22 -68.79 -21.15 -29.97
CA ASP A 22 -68.28 -20.47 -31.20
C ASP A 22 -67.77 -21.38 -32.34
N ALA A 23 -68.18 -22.66 -32.40
CA ALA A 23 -67.81 -23.55 -33.50
C ALA A 23 -68.54 -23.28 -34.83
N ARG A 24 -67.76 -23.20 -35.92
CA ARG A 24 -68.23 -23.10 -37.32
C ARG A 24 -68.04 -24.41 -38.07
N LEU A 25 -69.13 -25.01 -38.54
CA LEU A 25 -69.15 -26.20 -39.39
C LEU A 25 -69.36 -25.76 -40.85
N GLU A 26 -68.33 -25.94 -41.70
CA GLU A 26 -68.34 -25.50 -43.10
C GLU A 26 -68.02 -26.63 -44.10
N GLY A 27 -68.85 -26.76 -45.15
CA GLY A 27 -68.56 -27.61 -46.30
C GLY A 27 -68.87 -29.11 -46.15
N ASN A 28 -69.84 -29.48 -45.32
CA ASN A 28 -70.28 -30.88 -45.17
C ASN A 28 -71.23 -31.29 -46.31
N TYR A 29 -71.01 -32.43 -46.98
CA TYR A 29 -71.79 -32.86 -48.17
C TYR A 29 -72.28 -34.31 -48.00
N ILE A 30 -73.60 -34.59 -47.94
CA ILE A 30 -74.10 -35.98 -47.84
C ILE A 30 -75.32 -36.23 -48.77
N GLN A 31 -75.14 -37.22 -49.67
CA GLN A 31 -75.91 -37.38 -50.88
C GLN A 31 -76.81 -38.63 -50.98
N TYR A 32 -76.91 -39.51 -49.96
CA TYR A 32 -77.90 -40.61 -49.92
C TYR A 32 -77.97 -41.36 -48.56
N ILE A 33 -79.14 -41.50 -47.93
CA ILE A 33 -79.38 -42.36 -46.74
C ILE A 33 -80.56 -43.32 -46.99
N ARG A 34 -80.33 -44.65 -46.99
CA ARG A 34 -81.40 -45.70 -46.98
C ARG A 34 -81.30 -46.58 -45.74
N GLY A 35 -82.39 -46.72 -44.99
CA GLY A 35 -82.54 -47.73 -43.93
C GLY A 35 -82.85 -49.11 -44.51
N GLY A 36 -82.09 -50.14 -44.12
CA GLY A 36 -82.32 -51.54 -44.51
C GLY A 36 -82.44 -52.45 -43.29
N ASP A 37 -83.36 -53.42 -43.37
CA ASP A 37 -83.58 -54.45 -42.35
C ASP A 37 -82.36 -55.39 -42.21
N GLY A 38 -81.91 -55.57 -40.97
CA GLY A 38 -81.09 -56.70 -40.56
C GLY A 38 -79.61 -56.39 -40.27
N GLY A 39 -79.27 -56.44 -38.98
CA GLY A 39 -77.96 -56.88 -38.50
C GLY A 39 -76.88 -55.81 -38.29
N TYR A 40 -76.59 -55.58 -37.01
CA TYR A 40 -75.42 -54.93 -36.41
C TYR A 40 -75.13 -53.46 -36.79
N ASN A 41 -75.41 -52.61 -35.79
CA ASN A 41 -75.31 -51.16 -35.78
C ASN A 41 -73.87 -50.68 -35.55
N PRO A 42 -73.30 -49.96 -36.52
CA PRO A 42 -72.48 -48.79 -36.24
C PRO A 42 -73.29 -47.54 -36.59
N ILE A 43 -73.70 -46.84 -35.53
CA ILE A 43 -74.04 -45.41 -35.50
C ILE A 43 -75.11 -45.00 -36.53
N GLY A 44 -76.32 -45.49 -36.30
CA GLY A 44 -77.54 -45.02 -36.95
C GLY A 44 -78.33 -44.08 -36.05
N VAL A 45 -79.13 -43.22 -36.68
CA VAL A 45 -80.59 -43.30 -36.55
C VAL A 45 -81.03 -43.50 -35.08
N ASN A 46 -81.53 -42.46 -34.40
CA ASN A 46 -82.36 -42.74 -33.22
C ASN A 46 -83.66 -43.40 -33.68
N ALA A 47 -83.59 -44.70 -33.93
CA ALA A 47 -84.74 -45.57 -34.08
C ALA A 47 -85.12 -46.14 -32.71
N SER A 48 -85.35 -45.28 -31.72
CA SER A 48 -86.50 -45.54 -30.86
C SER A 48 -87.75 -45.05 -31.62
N GLY A 49 -88.15 -45.77 -32.68
CA GLY A 49 -89.36 -45.48 -33.45
C GLY A 49 -89.23 -45.32 -34.98
N GLY A 50 -88.03 -45.44 -35.57
CA GLY A 50 -87.84 -45.52 -37.04
C GLY A 50 -87.26 -44.29 -37.77
N GLU A 51 -86.91 -43.18 -37.10
CA GLU A 51 -86.53 -41.91 -37.78
C GLU A 51 -85.06 -41.79 -38.27
N ALA A 52 -84.80 -41.21 -39.46
CA ALA A 52 -83.46 -40.92 -40.03
C ALA A 52 -83.11 -39.40 -40.04
N PHE A 53 -81.80 -39.05 -40.00
CA PHE A 53 -81.30 -37.66 -39.98
C PHE A 53 -80.04 -37.49 -40.83
N GLY A 54 -79.86 -36.34 -41.50
CA GLY A 54 -78.60 -35.98 -42.18
C GLY A 54 -77.55 -35.40 -41.23
N ILE A 55 -77.88 -34.30 -40.56
CA ILE A 55 -77.11 -33.69 -39.46
C ILE A 55 -78.01 -33.60 -38.24
N SER A 56 -77.53 -33.98 -37.05
CA SER A 56 -78.29 -33.85 -35.81
C SER A 56 -77.42 -33.34 -34.66
N LEU A 57 -77.84 -32.25 -34.01
CA LEU A 57 -77.12 -31.63 -32.88
C LEU A 57 -78.04 -31.47 -31.67
N TRP A 58 -77.48 -31.67 -30.46
CA TRP A 58 -78.24 -31.63 -29.21
C TRP A 58 -77.55 -30.80 -28.12
N GLY A 59 -78.21 -29.73 -27.65
CA GLY A 59 -77.81 -29.00 -26.44
C GLY A 59 -76.67 -27.99 -26.56
N TYR A 60 -76.22 -27.63 -27.77
CA TYR A 60 -75.06 -26.75 -27.97
C TYR A 60 -75.42 -25.26 -28.05
N THR A 61 -74.46 -24.37 -27.75
CA THR A 61 -74.60 -22.91 -27.88
C THR A 61 -73.59 -22.35 -28.90
N ASN A 62 -73.88 -21.22 -29.55
CA ASN A 62 -72.99 -20.52 -30.49
C ASN A 62 -72.51 -21.40 -31.68
N ILE A 63 -73.44 -22.10 -32.33
CA ILE A 63 -73.14 -22.93 -33.51
C ILE A 63 -73.50 -22.20 -34.79
N THR A 64 -72.54 -22.17 -35.72
CA THR A 64 -72.77 -21.76 -37.12
C THR A 64 -72.69 -22.97 -38.03
N LEU A 65 -73.81 -23.32 -38.67
CA LEU A 65 -73.86 -24.27 -39.79
C LEU A 65 -73.82 -23.48 -41.09
N LEU A 66 -72.68 -23.54 -41.79
CA LEU A 66 -72.44 -22.79 -43.02
C LEU A 66 -72.23 -23.74 -44.20
N SER A 67 -72.92 -23.48 -45.32
CA SER A 67 -72.67 -24.18 -46.61
C SER A 67 -72.76 -25.72 -46.53
N CYS A 68 -73.65 -26.25 -45.68
CA CYS A 68 -73.87 -27.69 -45.57
C CYS A 68 -74.81 -28.17 -46.68
N LYS A 69 -74.49 -29.27 -47.37
CA LYS A 69 -75.41 -29.93 -48.31
C LYS A 69 -75.90 -31.27 -47.77
N VAL A 70 -77.23 -31.44 -47.71
CA VAL A 70 -77.90 -32.67 -47.29
C VAL A 70 -78.99 -33.02 -48.30
N ASN A 71 -78.96 -34.23 -48.85
CA ASN A 71 -80.03 -34.72 -49.71
C ASN A 71 -80.41 -36.19 -49.49
N ASP A 72 -81.63 -36.55 -49.92
CA ASP A 72 -82.14 -37.93 -49.94
C ASP A 72 -82.17 -38.62 -48.57
N VAL A 73 -82.71 -37.96 -47.54
CA VAL A 73 -82.83 -38.54 -46.18
C VAL A 73 -84.16 -39.28 -46.02
N VAL A 74 -84.14 -40.62 -46.04
CA VAL A 74 -85.34 -41.46 -45.95
C VAL A 74 -85.28 -42.42 -44.74
N GLY A 75 -86.34 -42.47 -43.93
CA GLY A 75 -86.47 -43.41 -42.81
C GLY A 75 -86.83 -44.84 -43.26
N GLY A 76 -86.52 -45.84 -42.44
CA GLY A 76 -86.73 -47.26 -42.77
C GLY A 76 -88.20 -47.72 -42.67
N THR A 77 -88.55 -48.80 -43.36
CA THR A 77 -89.86 -49.47 -43.30
C THR A 77 -89.92 -50.44 -42.12
N GLY A 78 -90.88 -50.29 -41.21
CA GLY A 78 -91.16 -51.32 -40.19
C GLY A 78 -91.82 -52.54 -40.83
N GLY A 79 -91.15 -53.69 -40.84
CA GLY A 79 -91.70 -54.90 -41.42
C GLY A 79 -92.91 -55.47 -40.66
N THR A 80 -94.10 -55.45 -41.28
CA THR A 80 -94.94 -56.66 -41.50
C THR A 80 -95.90 -56.43 -42.67
N GLY A 81 -95.60 -57.02 -43.83
CA GLY A 81 -96.57 -57.51 -44.83
C GLY A 81 -97.63 -56.53 -45.37
N GLY A 82 -97.29 -55.81 -46.44
CA GLY A 82 -98.22 -55.08 -47.29
C GLY A 82 -97.61 -53.77 -47.76
N ILE A 83 -97.28 -53.66 -49.05
CA ILE A 83 -96.73 -52.42 -49.62
C ILE A 83 -97.88 -51.40 -49.72
N SER A 84 -97.93 -50.46 -48.78
CA SER A 84 -98.62 -49.18 -48.91
C SER A 84 -97.57 -48.08 -49.03
N ILE A 85 -97.83 -47.07 -49.86
CA ILE A 85 -96.93 -45.93 -50.10
C ILE A 85 -96.77 -45.01 -48.86
N ASP A 86 -97.46 -45.31 -47.76
CA ASP A 86 -97.53 -44.47 -46.56
C ASP A 86 -96.67 -44.94 -45.36
N ASP A 87 -95.95 -46.08 -45.44
CA ASP A 87 -95.29 -46.72 -44.27
C ASP A 87 -93.79 -46.40 -44.07
N TYR A 88 -93.32 -45.24 -44.54
CA TYR A 88 -91.94 -44.81 -44.28
C TYR A 88 -91.86 -43.96 -43.00
N ALA A 89 -90.89 -44.27 -42.14
CA ALA A 89 -90.61 -43.51 -40.93
C ALA A 89 -89.92 -42.14 -41.23
N PRO A 90 -89.98 -41.16 -40.32
CA PRO A 90 -89.52 -39.77 -40.58
C PRO A 90 -88.06 -39.65 -41.01
N GLY A 91 -87.73 -38.72 -41.92
CA GLY A 91 -86.35 -38.49 -42.41
C GLY A 91 -86.01 -37.01 -42.53
N TYR A 92 -85.17 -36.46 -41.65
CA TYR A 92 -84.94 -35.01 -41.56
C TYR A 92 -83.54 -34.60 -42.05
N GLY A 93 -83.42 -33.48 -42.77
CA GLY A 93 -82.13 -33.01 -43.28
C GLY A 93 -81.18 -32.59 -42.17
N ILE A 94 -81.48 -31.49 -41.49
CA ILE A 94 -80.78 -31.00 -40.30
C ILE A 94 -81.76 -30.98 -39.12
N ARG A 95 -81.38 -31.58 -37.99
CA ARG A 95 -82.12 -31.57 -36.73
C ARG A 95 -81.34 -30.85 -35.64
N LEU A 96 -81.90 -29.78 -35.10
CA LEU A 96 -81.36 -29.07 -33.93
C LEU A 96 -82.32 -29.26 -32.76
N SER A 97 -81.81 -29.80 -31.66
CA SER A 97 -82.60 -30.06 -30.46
C SER A 97 -81.94 -29.40 -29.25
N GLY A 98 -82.66 -28.56 -28.50
CA GLY A 98 -82.13 -27.91 -27.29
C GLY A 98 -80.97 -26.92 -27.49
N CYS A 99 -80.59 -26.61 -28.73
CA CYS A 99 -79.47 -25.72 -29.06
C CYS A 99 -79.84 -24.23 -28.90
N ARG A 100 -78.87 -23.37 -28.58
CA ARG A 100 -79.08 -21.92 -28.37
C ARG A 100 -78.09 -21.07 -29.18
N ASN A 101 -78.46 -19.84 -29.55
CA ASN A 101 -77.64 -18.81 -30.21
C ASN A 101 -76.79 -19.34 -31.37
N GLY A 102 -77.13 -19.06 -32.61
CA GLY A 102 -76.34 -19.57 -33.73
C GLY A 102 -76.92 -19.20 -35.07
N SER A 103 -76.34 -19.71 -36.14
CA SER A 103 -76.91 -19.57 -37.47
C SER A 103 -76.91 -20.86 -38.28
N VAL A 104 -77.88 -20.97 -39.18
CA VAL A 104 -77.89 -21.94 -40.27
C VAL A 104 -77.97 -21.13 -41.55
N GLU A 105 -76.89 -21.14 -42.32
CA GLU A 105 -76.73 -20.25 -43.47
C GLU A 105 -76.08 -20.92 -44.68
N PHE A 106 -76.51 -20.53 -45.88
CA PHE A 106 -76.03 -21.08 -47.16
C PHE A 106 -76.12 -22.61 -47.30
N CYS A 107 -76.91 -23.28 -46.48
CA CYS A 107 -77.07 -24.72 -46.52
C CYS A 107 -78.06 -25.14 -47.62
N TYR A 108 -77.82 -26.28 -48.25
CA TYR A 108 -78.59 -26.81 -49.36
C TYR A 108 -79.21 -28.16 -48.96
N LEU A 109 -80.52 -28.17 -48.73
CA LEU A 109 -81.30 -29.25 -48.12
C LEU A 109 -82.38 -29.71 -49.09
N GLU A 110 -82.26 -30.90 -49.66
CA GLU A 110 -83.25 -31.39 -50.63
C GLU A 110 -83.69 -32.84 -50.43
N GLN A 111 -84.89 -33.19 -50.90
CA GLN A 111 -85.36 -34.58 -50.96
C GLN A 111 -85.34 -35.34 -49.61
N CYS A 112 -85.47 -34.61 -48.50
CA CYS A 112 -85.67 -35.24 -47.19
C CYS A 112 -87.12 -35.75 -47.07
N PHE A 113 -87.31 -36.96 -46.56
CA PHE A 113 -88.63 -37.60 -46.45
C PHE A 113 -89.59 -36.83 -45.54
N SER A 114 -89.05 -36.21 -44.49
CA SER A 114 -89.67 -35.22 -43.61
C SER A 114 -88.97 -33.87 -43.83
N TYR A 115 -88.98 -32.96 -42.87
CA TYR A 115 -88.46 -31.60 -43.02
C TYR A 115 -86.96 -31.55 -43.36
N GLY A 116 -86.58 -30.64 -44.26
CA GLY A 116 -85.18 -30.34 -44.56
C GLY A 116 -84.47 -29.75 -43.35
N LEU A 117 -85.17 -28.94 -42.56
CA LEU A 117 -84.69 -28.39 -41.29
C LEU A 117 -85.74 -28.59 -40.20
N TYR A 118 -85.30 -29.15 -39.05
CA TYR A 118 -86.14 -29.50 -37.90
C TYR A 118 -85.55 -28.93 -36.61
N LEU A 119 -86.18 -27.89 -36.05
CA LEU A 119 -85.80 -27.26 -34.80
C LEU A 119 -86.79 -27.61 -33.68
N VAL A 120 -86.27 -28.05 -32.53
CA VAL A 120 -87.07 -28.37 -31.34
C VAL A 120 -86.40 -27.84 -30.07
N ASN A 121 -87.14 -27.11 -29.25
CA ASN A 121 -86.63 -26.51 -28.01
C ASN A 121 -85.36 -25.66 -28.21
N THR A 122 -85.23 -24.99 -29.37
CA THR A 122 -84.07 -24.13 -29.67
C THR A 122 -84.37 -22.66 -29.38
N SER A 123 -83.36 -21.79 -29.31
CA SER A 123 -83.59 -20.34 -29.18
C SER A 123 -82.42 -19.51 -29.67
N GLY A 124 -82.67 -18.36 -30.31
CA GLY A 124 -81.62 -17.43 -30.73
C GLY A 124 -80.92 -17.82 -32.04
N PHE A 125 -81.51 -18.73 -32.82
CA PHE A 125 -80.96 -19.09 -34.13
C PHE A 125 -81.41 -18.11 -35.23
N GLU A 126 -80.49 -17.73 -36.11
CA GLU A 126 -80.75 -17.08 -37.39
C GLU A 126 -80.66 -18.11 -38.52
N VAL A 127 -81.76 -18.35 -39.24
CA VAL A 127 -81.86 -19.32 -40.33
C VAL A 127 -82.14 -18.55 -41.61
N TYR A 128 -81.13 -18.39 -42.45
CA TYR A 128 -81.24 -17.53 -43.63
C TYR A 128 -80.33 -18.00 -44.77
N ARG A 129 -80.66 -17.63 -46.01
CA ARG A 129 -79.92 -17.99 -47.23
C ARG A 129 -79.72 -19.50 -47.41
N ASN A 130 -80.61 -20.33 -46.88
CA ASN A 130 -80.61 -21.76 -47.15
C ASN A 130 -81.46 -22.08 -48.38
N VAL A 131 -81.18 -23.21 -49.04
CA VAL A 131 -81.98 -23.77 -50.12
C VAL A 131 -82.72 -24.99 -49.59
N LEU A 132 -84.05 -24.98 -49.62
CA LEU A 132 -84.91 -26.08 -49.24
C LEU A 132 -85.76 -26.52 -50.44
N LYS A 133 -85.55 -27.75 -50.92
CA LYS A 133 -86.26 -28.29 -52.10
C LYS A 133 -86.81 -29.69 -51.88
N GLN A 134 -88.06 -29.94 -52.25
CA GLN A 134 -88.64 -31.28 -52.26
C GLN A 134 -88.54 -32.04 -50.91
N ASN A 135 -88.52 -31.32 -49.79
CA ASN A 135 -88.48 -31.92 -48.45
C ASN A 135 -89.90 -32.20 -47.93
N ASN A 136 -90.05 -33.11 -46.98
CA ASN A 136 -91.32 -33.47 -46.36
C ASN A 136 -92.38 -33.98 -47.37
N ARG A 137 -91.90 -34.73 -48.36
CA ARG A 137 -92.73 -35.22 -49.48
C ARG A 137 -93.49 -34.09 -50.18
N THR A 138 -93.01 -32.84 -50.10
CA THR A 138 -93.54 -31.77 -50.96
C THR A 138 -93.29 -32.19 -52.39
N GLY A 139 -94.38 -32.41 -53.11
CA GLY A 139 -94.33 -32.53 -54.56
C GLY A 139 -94.15 -31.16 -55.20
N ASP A 140 -94.39 -31.12 -56.50
CA ASP A 140 -94.32 -29.89 -57.29
C ASP A 140 -95.60 -29.04 -57.12
N THR A 141 -96.14 -28.93 -55.88
CA THR A 141 -97.37 -28.18 -55.49
C THR A 141 -97.36 -27.74 -54.03
N PHE A 142 -97.46 -26.42 -53.78
CA PHE A 142 -97.61 -25.88 -52.42
C PHE A 142 -98.79 -26.51 -51.71
N ASN A 143 -98.49 -27.13 -50.57
CA ASN A 143 -99.45 -27.76 -49.70
C ASN A 143 -99.19 -27.28 -48.27
N SER A 144 -100.11 -26.50 -47.71
CA SER A 144 -100.01 -25.99 -46.34
C SER A 144 -99.95 -27.10 -45.27
N SER A 145 -100.28 -28.35 -45.64
CA SER A 145 -100.13 -29.54 -44.79
C SER A 145 -98.77 -30.22 -44.92
N LEU A 146 -97.92 -29.82 -45.88
CA LEU A 146 -96.59 -30.36 -46.15
C LEU A 146 -95.56 -29.22 -46.25
N LEU A 147 -95.20 -28.59 -45.15
CA LEU A 147 -94.16 -27.55 -45.16
C LEU A 147 -92.76 -28.19 -45.14
N GLN A 148 -91.76 -27.54 -45.73
CA GLN A 148 -90.40 -28.09 -45.85
C GLN A 148 -89.52 -27.94 -44.61
N ALA A 149 -89.97 -27.13 -43.65
CA ALA A 149 -89.27 -26.82 -42.41
C ALA A 149 -90.21 -26.94 -41.21
N TYR A 150 -89.66 -27.34 -40.06
CA TYR A 150 -90.39 -27.47 -38.80
C TYR A 150 -89.63 -26.79 -37.65
N ASP A 151 -90.33 -26.00 -36.88
CA ASP A 151 -89.82 -25.30 -35.70
C ASP A 151 -90.91 -25.23 -34.62
N VAL A 152 -90.75 -26.06 -33.59
CA VAL A 152 -91.61 -26.08 -32.38
C VAL A 152 -90.94 -25.40 -31.19
N SER A 153 -90.07 -24.43 -31.48
CA SER A 153 -89.35 -23.70 -30.45
C SER A 153 -90.15 -22.46 -30.01
N PRO A 154 -90.16 -22.10 -28.70
CA PRO A 154 -90.98 -21.00 -28.18
C PRO A 154 -90.48 -19.62 -28.66
N GLY A 155 -90.85 -19.25 -29.90
CA GLY A 155 -90.85 -17.88 -30.47
C GLY A 155 -89.53 -17.10 -30.48
N ARG A 156 -88.37 -17.77 -30.46
CA ARG A 156 -87.04 -17.13 -30.33
C ARG A 156 -86.07 -17.36 -31.48
N ASN A 157 -86.48 -18.05 -32.54
CA ASN A 157 -85.66 -18.22 -33.74
C ASN A 157 -86.15 -17.30 -34.85
N ARG A 158 -85.23 -16.84 -35.69
CA ARG A 158 -85.51 -15.98 -36.84
C ARG A 158 -85.20 -16.73 -38.11
N TRP A 159 -86.18 -16.81 -39.01
CA TRP A 159 -86.03 -17.46 -40.32
C TRP A 159 -85.61 -16.46 -41.42
N ASN A 160 -84.96 -15.39 -41.00
CA ASN A 160 -84.34 -14.35 -41.83
C ASN A 160 -83.29 -13.60 -40.99
N THR A 161 -82.48 -12.77 -41.64
CA THR A 161 -81.45 -11.97 -40.96
C THR A 161 -82.04 -10.86 -40.08
N SER A 162 -81.34 -10.51 -39.00
CA SER A 162 -81.73 -9.43 -38.07
C SER A 162 -81.62 -8.00 -38.60
N GLU A 163 -81.04 -7.78 -39.77
CA GLU A 163 -80.71 -6.46 -40.33
C GLU A 163 -81.91 -5.60 -40.78
N LEU A 164 -83.15 -6.01 -40.50
CA LEU A 164 -84.36 -5.28 -40.93
C LEU A 164 -85.25 -4.84 -39.76
N TYR A 165 -84.70 -4.05 -38.84
CA TYR A 165 -85.48 -2.96 -38.25
C TYR A 165 -85.08 -1.67 -38.97
N PHE A 166 -85.97 -1.16 -39.82
CA PHE A 166 -85.86 0.05 -40.64
C PHE A 166 -85.04 -0.05 -41.94
N HIS A 167 -85.68 -0.51 -43.02
CA HIS A 167 -85.48 0.16 -44.31
C HIS A 167 -86.70 0.02 -45.25
N PRO A 168 -87.34 1.13 -45.67
CA PRO A 168 -88.46 1.11 -46.60
C PRO A 168 -87.92 1.21 -48.04
N ILE A 169 -87.24 0.17 -48.50
CA ILE A 169 -87.04 -0.19 -49.92
C ILE A 169 -86.61 -1.66 -49.90
N THR A 170 -87.42 -2.49 -50.55
CA THR A 170 -87.24 -3.91 -50.82
C THR A 170 -85.84 -4.24 -51.37
N LEU A 171 -84.97 -4.80 -50.53
CA LEU A 171 -83.98 -5.77 -50.99
C LEU A 171 -84.69 -7.14 -51.03
N PRO A 172 -84.77 -7.83 -52.18
CA PRO A 172 -85.37 -9.16 -52.22
C PRO A 172 -84.54 -10.15 -51.38
N GLY A 173 -85.23 -10.84 -50.46
CA GLY A 173 -84.79 -12.08 -49.83
C GLY A 173 -83.66 -12.00 -48.80
N THR A 174 -84.00 -11.74 -47.54
CA THR A 174 -83.11 -11.96 -46.37
C THR A 174 -83.44 -13.26 -45.62
N GLY A 175 -84.37 -14.05 -46.15
CA GLY A 175 -84.77 -15.37 -45.66
C GLY A 175 -84.14 -16.49 -46.46
N ASN A 176 -84.90 -17.56 -46.68
CA ASN A 176 -84.48 -18.82 -47.28
C ASN A 176 -85.17 -19.04 -48.63
N TYR A 177 -84.53 -19.80 -49.48
CA TYR A 177 -85.08 -20.25 -50.75
C TYR A 177 -85.89 -21.52 -50.52
N PHE A 178 -87.22 -21.43 -50.68
CA PHE A 178 -88.11 -22.59 -50.65
C PHE A 178 -88.62 -22.86 -52.06
N MET A 179 -88.37 -24.07 -52.56
CA MET A 179 -88.96 -24.52 -53.82
C MET A 179 -90.26 -25.26 -53.56
N ASP A 180 -91.39 -24.64 -53.88
CA ASP A 180 -92.73 -25.16 -53.56
C ASP A 180 -93.73 -24.70 -54.63
N TRP A 181 -93.89 -25.49 -55.69
CA TRP A 181 -94.38 -25.01 -57.00
C TRP A 181 -95.91 -25.01 -57.12
N ALA A 182 -96.63 -23.89 -57.01
CA ALA A 182 -98.10 -23.95 -57.14
C ALA A 182 -98.66 -23.34 -58.44
N LEU A 183 -99.37 -24.15 -59.25
CA LEU A 183 -100.07 -23.72 -60.48
C LEU A 183 -101.46 -23.08 -60.26
N ASN A 184 -101.73 -22.55 -59.07
CA ASN A 184 -103.03 -21.99 -58.72
C ASN A 184 -102.91 -20.73 -57.86
N ASN A 185 -103.52 -19.64 -58.37
CA ASN A 185 -103.49 -18.22 -57.96
C ASN A 185 -103.98 -17.90 -56.53
N ARG A 186 -103.64 -18.72 -55.54
CA ARG A 186 -103.84 -18.52 -54.08
C ARG A 186 -102.72 -19.16 -53.23
N SER A 187 -101.55 -19.43 -53.82
CA SER A 187 -100.32 -19.89 -53.14
C SER A 187 -99.37 -18.72 -52.85
N ASN A 188 -98.37 -18.94 -52.01
CA ASN A 188 -97.29 -17.97 -51.74
C ASN A 188 -96.29 -17.80 -52.91
N ASP A 189 -96.55 -18.42 -54.07
CA ASP A 189 -95.80 -18.36 -55.33
C ASP A 189 -96.64 -17.50 -56.28
N ARG A 190 -96.26 -16.23 -56.47
CA ARG A 190 -97.11 -15.20 -57.11
C ARG A 190 -96.99 -15.24 -58.62
N ASP A 191 -95.82 -15.55 -59.15
CA ASP A 191 -95.55 -15.58 -60.58
C ASP A 191 -95.56 -17.00 -61.20
N GLY A 192 -95.72 -18.03 -60.36
CA GLY A 192 -95.88 -19.42 -60.78
C GLY A 192 -94.58 -20.04 -61.30
N ASP A 193 -93.43 -19.46 -60.93
CA ASP A 193 -92.11 -19.93 -61.36
C ASP A 193 -91.60 -21.13 -60.54
N GLY A 194 -92.39 -21.59 -59.57
CA GLY A 194 -92.09 -22.72 -58.72
C GLY A 194 -91.43 -22.34 -57.39
N ARG A 195 -91.37 -21.04 -57.07
CA ARG A 195 -90.66 -20.49 -55.91
C ARG A 195 -91.59 -19.69 -55.02
N VAL A 196 -91.22 -19.62 -53.74
CA VAL A 196 -92.01 -18.87 -52.78
C VAL A 196 -91.64 -17.38 -52.82
N ASP A 197 -92.62 -16.52 -53.12
CA ASP A 197 -92.52 -15.06 -53.18
C ASP A 197 -93.09 -14.34 -51.94
N TRP A 198 -93.95 -15.03 -51.18
CA TRP A 198 -94.67 -14.49 -50.02
C TRP A 198 -94.28 -15.22 -48.73
N PRO A 199 -94.45 -14.60 -47.54
CA PRO A 199 -94.00 -15.16 -46.28
C PRO A 199 -94.31 -16.66 -46.11
N TYR A 200 -93.29 -17.49 -45.91
CA TYR A 200 -93.42 -18.94 -45.81
C TYR A 200 -93.64 -19.36 -44.35
N PRO A 201 -94.79 -19.95 -43.98
CA PRO A 201 -95.00 -20.46 -42.63
C PRO A 201 -94.09 -21.66 -42.36
N ILE A 202 -93.60 -21.78 -41.11
CA ILE A 202 -92.81 -22.93 -40.66
C ILE A 202 -93.72 -23.83 -39.81
N ALA A 203 -93.69 -25.14 -40.05
CA ALA A 203 -94.55 -26.07 -39.31
C ALA A 203 -94.17 -26.16 -37.82
N GLY A 204 -95.12 -26.46 -36.93
CA GLY A 204 -94.82 -26.75 -35.51
C GLY A 204 -94.93 -25.58 -34.53
N GLY A 205 -95.17 -24.36 -35.00
CA GLY A 205 -95.33 -23.17 -34.16
C GLY A 205 -95.77 -21.95 -34.97
N ASP A 206 -95.61 -20.74 -34.40
CA ASP A 206 -95.97 -19.47 -35.04
C ASP A 206 -94.83 -18.83 -35.85
N ASN A 207 -93.68 -19.53 -35.99
CA ASN A 207 -92.53 -19.00 -36.73
C ASN A 207 -92.79 -18.99 -38.24
N MET A 208 -92.31 -17.95 -38.92
CA MET A 208 -92.41 -17.82 -40.38
C MET A 208 -91.19 -17.13 -40.97
N ASP A 209 -90.83 -17.51 -42.19
CA ASP A 209 -89.90 -16.74 -43.00
C ASP A 209 -90.66 -15.60 -43.67
N HIS A 210 -90.49 -14.38 -43.16
CA HIS A 210 -91.18 -13.21 -43.70
C HIS A 210 -90.62 -12.72 -45.05
N PHE A 211 -89.41 -13.12 -45.43
CA PHE A 211 -88.72 -12.63 -46.62
C PHE A 211 -88.02 -13.74 -47.41
N PRO A 212 -88.77 -14.71 -47.98
CA PRO A 212 -88.17 -15.78 -48.78
C PRO A 212 -87.33 -15.26 -49.95
N LEU A 213 -86.35 -16.05 -50.35
CA LEU A 213 -85.49 -15.77 -51.50
C LEU A 213 -86.19 -16.15 -52.81
N THR A 214 -86.28 -15.20 -53.74
CA THR A 214 -86.86 -15.40 -55.09
C THR A 214 -85.89 -16.07 -56.08
N SER A 215 -84.64 -16.32 -55.66
CA SER A 215 -83.62 -17.05 -56.42
C SER A 215 -82.67 -17.76 -55.46
N GLU A 216 -82.08 -18.87 -55.91
CA GLU A 216 -81.09 -19.59 -55.09
C GLU A 216 -79.92 -18.66 -54.69
N PRO A 217 -79.46 -18.71 -53.43
CA PRO A 217 -78.33 -17.94 -52.97
C PRO A 217 -77.04 -18.42 -53.66
N LEU A 218 -76.32 -17.50 -54.31
CA LEU A 218 -75.04 -17.78 -54.98
C LEU A 218 -73.95 -18.11 -53.95
N ASN A 219 -73.46 -19.36 -53.92
CA ASN A 219 -72.25 -19.72 -53.18
C ASN A 219 -71.32 -20.64 -54.01
N PHE A 220 -70.59 -20.04 -54.97
CA PHE A 220 -69.66 -20.75 -55.88
C PHE A 220 -68.27 -20.11 -56.01
N LYS A 221 -67.92 -19.11 -55.20
CA LYS A 221 -66.54 -18.62 -55.21
C LYS A 221 -65.62 -19.72 -54.63
N PRO A 222 -64.52 -20.07 -55.31
CA PRO A 222 -63.51 -20.93 -54.70
C PRO A 222 -62.84 -20.18 -53.53
N TYR A 223 -62.09 -20.89 -52.71
CA TYR A 223 -61.30 -20.36 -51.61
C TYR A 223 -59.86 -20.85 -51.73
N VAL A 224 -58.88 -19.97 -51.55
CA VAL A 224 -57.45 -20.30 -51.47
C VAL A 224 -56.77 -19.53 -50.33
N THR A 225 -55.84 -20.19 -49.63
CA THR A 225 -54.95 -19.52 -48.67
C THR A 225 -53.59 -20.22 -48.65
N ILE A 226 -52.52 -19.44 -48.79
CA ILE A 226 -51.13 -19.85 -48.70
C ILE A 226 -50.81 -20.12 -47.22
N THR A 227 -50.27 -21.30 -46.94
CA THR A 227 -49.89 -21.74 -45.59
C THR A 227 -48.39 -21.73 -45.35
N ASN A 228 -47.59 -21.74 -46.42
CA ASN A 228 -46.14 -21.57 -46.36
C ASN A 228 -45.66 -20.95 -47.70
N PRO A 229 -44.79 -19.94 -47.71
CA PRO A 229 -44.32 -19.17 -46.55
C PRO A 229 -45.45 -18.41 -45.84
N THR A 230 -45.21 -17.95 -44.62
CA THR A 230 -46.10 -17.00 -43.94
C THR A 230 -45.75 -15.58 -44.32
N ASN A 231 -46.71 -14.65 -44.25
CA ASN A 231 -46.46 -13.26 -44.61
C ASN A 231 -45.43 -12.61 -43.69
N GLY A 232 -44.36 -12.07 -44.30
CA GLY A 232 -43.22 -11.45 -43.62
C GLY A 232 -42.14 -12.43 -43.14
N SER A 233 -42.18 -13.71 -43.50
CA SER A 233 -41.14 -14.68 -43.10
C SER A 233 -39.82 -14.46 -43.83
N TYR A 234 -38.72 -14.90 -43.20
CA TYR A 234 -37.36 -14.88 -43.75
C TYR A 234 -36.88 -16.31 -44.04
N THR A 235 -36.03 -16.48 -45.05
CA THR A 235 -35.39 -17.77 -45.36
C THR A 235 -34.02 -17.58 -45.99
N SER A 236 -33.09 -18.47 -45.63
CA SER A 236 -31.74 -18.57 -46.20
C SER A 236 -31.65 -19.55 -47.37
N GLU A 237 -32.79 -20.09 -47.80
CA GLU A 237 -32.86 -21.10 -48.85
C GLU A 237 -33.17 -20.47 -50.21
N THR A 238 -32.42 -20.86 -51.23
CA THR A 238 -32.71 -20.48 -52.63
C THR A 238 -33.80 -21.35 -53.28
N LEU A 239 -34.28 -22.37 -52.56
CA LEU A 239 -35.32 -23.30 -52.96
C LEU A 239 -36.40 -23.33 -51.88
N LEU A 240 -37.60 -22.85 -52.23
CA LEU A 240 -38.71 -22.73 -51.29
C LEU A 240 -39.91 -23.56 -51.76
N GLN A 241 -40.43 -24.42 -50.89
CA GLN A 241 -41.70 -25.11 -51.13
C GLN A 241 -42.87 -24.26 -50.62
N VAL A 242 -43.61 -23.68 -51.56
CA VAL A 242 -44.86 -22.98 -51.30
C VAL A 242 -45.98 -24.00 -51.12
N SER A 243 -46.84 -23.81 -50.13
CA SER A 243 -47.97 -24.69 -49.81
C SER A 243 -49.23 -23.86 -49.58
N TRP A 244 -50.40 -24.40 -49.94
CA TRP A 244 -51.69 -23.73 -49.76
C TRP A 244 -52.83 -24.72 -49.52
N ILE A 245 -53.91 -24.20 -48.93
CA ILE A 245 -55.19 -24.89 -48.79
C ILE A 245 -56.17 -24.28 -49.78
N MET A 246 -56.94 -25.14 -50.46
CA MET A 246 -58.00 -24.69 -51.38
C MET A 246 -59.28 -25.48 -51.17
N LYS A 247 -60.42 -24.80 -51.32
CA LYS A 247 -61.75 -25.41 -51.30
C LYS A 247 -62.60 -24.82 -52.42
N SER A 248 -63.40 -25.66 -53.08
CA SER A 248 -64.35 -25.20 -54.09
C SER A 248 -65.52 -26.17 -54.23
N LEU A 249 -66.73 -25.63 -54.35
CA LEU A 249 -67.95 -26.39 -54.66
C LEU A 249 -68.16 -26.57 -56.17
N SER A 250 -67.49 -25.77 -57.01
CA SER A 250 -67.42 -25.95 -58.47
C SER A 250 -66.09 -26.60 -58.89
N PRO A 251 -66.05 -27.41 -59.96
CA PRO A 251 -64.79 -27.92 -60.50
C PRO A 251 -63.80 -26.78 -60.80
N ILE A 252 -62.53 -26.99 -60.43
CA ILE A 252 -61.45 -26.03 -60.69
C ILE A 252 -61.02 -26.14 -62.15
N SER A 253 -61.18 -25.05 -62.90
CA SER A 253 -60.77 -24.95 -64.30
C SER A 253 -59.32 -24.50 -64.45
N ALA A 254 -58.81 -23.65 -63.54
CA ALA A 254 -57.42 -23.23 -63.52
C ALA A 254 -56.91 -23.03 -62.10
N LEU A 255 -55.65 -23.42 -61.88
CA LEU A 255 -54.86 -23.10 -60.71
C LEU A 255 -53.58 -22.45 -61.22
N LEU A 256 -53.31 -21.23 -60.78
CA LEU A 256 -52.20 -20.42 -61.24
C LEU A 256 -51.32 -20.03 -60.04
N ILE A 257 -50.02 -20.01 -60.26
CA ILE A 257 -49.05 -19.43 -59.31
C ILE A 257 -48.21 -18.39 -60.03
N CYS A 258 -47.97 -17.25 -59.38
CA CYS A 258 -47.03 -16.23 -59.82
C CYS A 258 -46.02 -15.97 -58.71
N VAL A 259 -44.78 -15.69 -59.09
CA VAL A 259 -43.72 -15.25 -58.18
C VAL A 259 -43.22 -13.90 -58.70
N ASP A 260 -43.15 -12.94 -57.79
CA ASP A 260 -42.90 -11.53 -58.03
C ASP A 260 -43.89 -11.01 -59.09
N ASP A 261 -43.41 -10.43 -60.17
CA ASP A 261 -44.23 -10.00 -61.32
C ASP A 261 -44.01 -10.90 -62.54
N GLY A 262 -43.71 -12.18 -62.30
CA GLY A 262 -43.51 -13.19 -63.33
C GLY A 262 -44.78 -13.52 -64.13
N GLY A 263 -44.64 -14.43 -65.08
CA GLY A 263 -45.81 -14.99 -65.76
C GLY A 263 -46.51 -16.03 -64.88
N PHE A 264 -47.85 -16.01 -64.85
CA PHE A 264 -48.62 -17.07 -64.19
C PHE A 264 -48.29 -18.45 -64.77
N LEU A 265 -47.80 -19.34 -63.91
CA LEU A 265 -47.60 -20.75 -64.22
C LEU A 265 -48.89 -21.50 -63.90
N ARG A 266 -49.45 -22.19 -64.90
CA ARG A 266 -50.63 -23.04 -64.70
C ARG A 266 -50.23 -24.41 -64.12
N LEU A 267 -50.78 -24.72 -62.95
CA LEU A 267 -50.60 -25.99 -62.25
C LEU A 267 -51.76 -26.96 -62.52
N ARG A 268 -51.59 -28.22 -62.11
CA ARG A 268 -52.66 -29.22 -62.20
C ARG A 268 -53.74 -28.92 -61.16
N PRO A 269 -55.04 -28.99 -61.51
CA PRO A 269 -56.12 -28.89 -60.53
C PRO A 269 -55.95 -29.97 -59.44
N GLY A 270 -55.84 -29.56 -58.19
CA GLY A 270 -55.60 -30.44 -57.03
C GLY A 270 -54.17 -30.41 -56.46
N THR A 271 -53.22 -29.71 -57.11
CA THR A 271 -51.91 -29.45 -56.51
C THR A 271 -52.04 -28.53 -55.29
N THR A 272 -51.40 -28.90 -54.18
CA THR A 272 -51.41 -28.14 -52.91
C THR A 272 -50.06 -27.51 -52.57
N THR A 273 -49.00 -27.84 -53.33
CA THR A 273 -47.65 -27.31 -53.12
C THR A 273 -46.91 -27.09 -54.44
N HIS A 274 -45.97 -26.15 -54.46
CA HIS A 274 -45.06 -25.91 -55.57
C HIS A 274 -43.69 -25.46 -55.08
N THR A 275 -42.63 -25.96 -55.70
CA THR A 275 -41.25 -25.58 -55.34
C THR A 275 -40.74 -24.51 -56.29
N ILE A 276 -40.47 -23.33 -55.74
CA ILE A 276 -39.75 -22.25 -56.42
C ILE A 276 -38.25 -22.56 -56.31
N ARG A 277 -37.51 -22.31 -57.39
CA ARG A 277 -36.07 -22.57 -57.47
C ARG A 277 -35.35 -21.30 -57.85
N SER A 278 -34.10 -21.18 -57.40
CA SER A 278 -33.20 -20.09 -57.78
C SER A 278 -33.72 -18.72 -57.37
N LEU A 279 -34.28 -18.64 -56.16
CA LEU A 279 -34.60 -17.35 -55.54
C LEU A 279 -33.31 -16.56 -55.30
N SER A 280 -33.35 -15.27 -55.64
CA SER A 280 -32.27 -14.33 -55.36
C SER A 280 -32.42 -13.74 -53.96
N GLU A 281 -31.40 -13.09 -53.44
CA GLU A 281 -31.55 -12.27 -52.25
C GLU A 281 -32.53 -11.12 -52.51
N GLY A 282 -33.40 -10.83 -51.55
CA GLY A 282 -34.35 -9.74 -51.61
C GLY A 282 -35.77 -10.10 -51.19
N VAL A 283 -36.68 -9.16 -51.46
CA VAL A 283 -38.10 -9.31 -51.19
C VAL A 283 -38.74 -10.09 -52.34
N HIS A 284 -39.50 -11.12 -51.99
CA HIS A 284 -40.25 -11.92 -52.93
C HIS A 284 -41.74 -11.93 -52.59
N VAL A 285 -42.56 -11.96 -53.63
CA VAL A 285 -44.02 -12.04 -53.52
C VAL A 285 -44.49 -13.31 -54.20
N VAL A 286 -45.33 -14.10 -53.56
CA VAL A 286 -45.97 -15.25 -54.19
C VAL A 286 -47.48 -15.08 -54.18
N GLU A 287 -48.09 -15.31 -55.33
CA GLU A 287 -49.53 -15.22 -55.55
C GLU A 287 -50.05 -16.58 -56.03
N VAL A 288 -51.15 -17.05 -55.44
CA VAL A 288 -51.86 -18.25 -55.89
C VAL A 288 -53.29 -17.88 -56.22
N VAL A 289 -53.72 -18.23 -57.44
CA VAL A 289 -55.06 -17.95 -57.96
C VAL A 289 -55.77 -19.24 -58.33
N VAL A 290 -56.99 -19.40 -57.84
CA VAL A 290 -57.86 -20.53 -58.19
C VAL A 290 -59.06 -20.02 -58.97
N VAL A 291 -59.36 -20.65 -60.11
CA VAL A 291 -60.48 -20.31 -61.00
C VAL A 291 -61.34 -21.55 -61.23
N THR A 292 -62.65 -21.39 -61.16
CA THR A 292 -63.66 -22.44 -61.37
C THR A 292 -64.13 -22.51 -62.83
N GLU A 293 -64.76 -23.61 -63.25
CA GLU A 293 -65.36 -23.72 -64.60
C GLU A 293 -66.44 -22.67 -64.88
N ASN A 294 -67.12 -22.22 -63.82
CA ASN A 294 -68.15 -21.20 -63.90
C ASN A 294 -67.59 -19.76 -63.93
N GLY A 295 -66.27 -19.60 -63.96
CA GLY A 295 -65.58 -18.31 -64.11
C GLY A 295 -65.34 -17.54 -62.80
N TYR A 296 -65.77 -18.05 -61.65
CA TYR A 296 -65.43 -17.47 -60.34
C TYR A 296 -63.99 -17.78 -59.97
N TYR A 297 -63.32 -16.84 -59.32
CA TYR A 297 -61.94 -17.00 -58.84
C TYR A 297 -61.75 -16.45 -57.42
N ASP A 298 -60.68 -16.90 -56.79
CA ASP A 298 -60.13 -16.39 -55.53
C ASP A 298 -58.61 -16.36 -55.61
N MET A 299 -57.99 -15.51 -54.80
CA MET A 299 -56.55 -15.23 -54.84
C MET A 299 -56.03 -15.00 -53.43
N ASP A 300 -54.86 -15.54 -53.15
CA ASP A 300 -54.09 -15.20 -51.95
C ASP A 300 -52.65 -14.85 -52.32
N GLN A 301 -52.06 -13.93 -51.56
CA GLN A 301 -50.74 -13.37 -51.82
C GLN A 301 -49.96 -13.22 -50.51
N VAL A 302 -48.70 -13.65 -50.54
CA VAL A 302 -47.77 -13.58 -49.41
C VAL A 302 -46.46 -12.92 -49.86
N THR A 303 -45.94 -12.00 -49.04
CA THR A 303 -44.60 -11.44 -49.19
C THR A 303 -43.65 -12.15 -48.21
N PHE A 304 -42.46 -12.51 -48.66
CA PHE A 304 -41.40 -13.11 -47.84
C PHE A 304 -40.03 -12.58 -48.27
N TYR A 305 -39.01 -12.78 -47.44
CA TYR A 305 -37.67 -12.27 -47.66
C TYR A 305 -36.70 -13.45 -47.81
N VAL A 306 -35.88 -13.41 -48.85
CA VAL A 306 -34.78 -14.34 -49.02
C VAL A 306 -33.51 -13.60 -48.65
N ASP A 307 -32.84 -14.08 -47.62
CA ASP A 307 -31.64 -13.48 -47.09
C ASP A 307 -30.53 -14.52 -47.05
N LEU A 308 -29.54 -14.33 -47.91
CA LEU A 308 -28.42 -15.26 -48.10
C LEU A 308 -27.12 -14.71 -47.50
N THR A 309 -27.14 -13.46 -47.02
CA THR A 309 -25.96 -12.75 -46.59
C THR A 309 -25.88 -12.83 -45.07
N PRO A 310 -24.87 -13.52 -44.50
CA PRO A 310 -24.71 -13.54 -43.05
C PRO A 310 -24.36 -12.16 -42.47
N PRO A 311 -24.70 -11.92 -41.19
CA PRO A 311 -24.29 -10.70 -40.50
C PRO A 311 -22.77 -10.49 -40.54
N GLU A 312 -22.32 -9.26 -40.81
CA GLU A 312 -20.91 -8.87 -40.65
C GLU A 312 -20.68 -8.48 -39.19
N VAL A 313 -19.83 -9.23 -38.49
CA VAL A 313 -19.46 -8.98 -37.09
C VAL A 313 -18.02 -8.48 -37.03
N SER A 314 -17.77 -7.47 -36.19
CA SER A 314 -16.41 -6.98 -35.93
C SER A 314 -16.27 -6.54 -34.48
N ILE A 315 -15.34 -7.17 -33.75
CA ILE A 315 -14.92 -6.75 -32.42
C ILE A 315 -14.01 -5.54 -32.57
N LEU A 316 -14.38 -4.44 -31.92
CA LEU A 316 -13.63 -3.18 -31.94
C LEU A 316 -12.69 -3.09 -30.74
N GLN A 317 -13.18 -3.42 -29.54
CA GLN A 317 -12.40 -3.40 -28.30
C GLN A 317 -12.40 -4.78 -27.63
N PRO A 318 -11.30 -5.16 -26.96
CA PRO A 318 -10.08 -4.36 -26.71
C PRO A 318 -9.16 -4.24 -27.94
N GLU A 319 -8.59 -3.07 -28.21
CA GLU A 319 -7.68 -2.83 -29.35
C GLU A 319 -6.30 -3.50 -29.19
N GLY A 320 -5.82 -3.61 -27.95
CA GLY A 320 -4.52 -4.19 -27.61
C GLY A 320 -4.57 -5.68 -27.26
N PRO A 321 -3.42 -6.36 -27.27
CA PRO A 321 -3.35 -7.76 -26.90
C PRO A 321 -3.50 -8.00 -25.39
N PHE A 322 -3.29 -6.97 -24.54
CA PHE A 322 -3.33 -7.09 -23.08
C PHE A 322 -4.56 -6.39 -22.50
N VAL A 323 -5.16 -6.99 -21.48
CA VAL A 323 -6.35 -6.47 -20.78
C VAL A 323 -6.27 -6.67 -19.27
N ASN A 324 -6.96 -5.79 -18.55
CA ASN A 324 -7.14 -5.91 -17.11
C ASN A 324 -8.18 -7.01 -16.76
N SER A 325 -8.56 -7.10 -15.50
CA SER A 325 -9.51 -8.09 -14.99
C SER A 325 -10.93 -7.96 -15.56
N THR A 326 -11.35 -6.78 -16.04
CA THR A 326 -12.75 -6.50 -16.40
C THR A 326 -12.91 -5.65 -17.66
N PRO A 327 -12.36 -6.06 -18.82
CA PRO A 327 -12.43 -5.22 -20.01
C PRO A 327 -13.84 -5.12 -20.56
N LEU A 328 -14.16 -3.95 -21.10
CA LEU A 328 -15.38 -3.73 -21.86
C LEU A 328 -15.15 -4.17 -23.32
N VAL A 329 -15.80 -5.24 -23.73
CA VAL A 329 -15.78 -5.71 -25.12
C VAL A 329 -16.78 -4.88 -25.91
N ILE A 330 -16.36 -4.28 -27.01
CA ILE A 330 -17.23 -3.47 -27.90
C ILE A 330 -17.17 -4.08 -29.29
N TRP A 331 -18.31 -4.21 -29.95
CA TRP A 331 -18.41 -4.73 -31.30
C TRP A 331 -19.36 -3.90 -32.17
N ARG A 332 -19.27 -4.15 -33.48
CA ARG A 332 -20.20 -3.68 -34.48
C ARG A 332 -20.77 -4.87 -35.23
N ILE A 333 -22.08 -4.82 -35.48
CA ILE A 333 -22.76 -5.79 -36.33
C ILE A 333 -23.51 -5.03 -37.41
N PHE A 334 -23.40 -5.49 -38.64
CA PHE A 334 -24.15 -4.98 -39.77
C PHE A 334 -24.83 -6.14 -40.49
N ASP A 335 -26.09 -5.95 -40.85
CA ASP A 335 -26.89 -6.93 -41.58
C ASP A 335 -27.91 -6.21 -42.47
N ASN A 336 -28.24 -6.81 -43.61
CA ASN A 336 -29.15 -6.28 -44.64
C ASN A 336 -30.64 -6.38 -44.21
N PHE A 337 -31.03 -7.35 -43.39
CA PHE A 337 -32.41 -7.58 -42.93
C PHE A 337 -32.60 -7.55 -41.41
N GLY A 338 -31.52 -7.52 -40.65
CA GLY A 338 -31.48 -7.37 -39.21
C GLY A 338 -31.08 -8.63 -38.46
N VAL A 339 -30.61 -8.43 -37.24
CA VAL A 339 -30.10 -9.50 -36.37
C VAL A 339 -31.22 -10.02 -35.45
N ALA A 340 -31.40 -11.33 -35.42
CA ALA A 340 -32.38 -12.01 -34.57
C ALA A 340 -31.79 -12.37 -33.20
N ASN A 341 -30.59 -12.95 -33.19
CA ASN A 341 -29.93 -13.44 -31.97
C ASN A 341 -28.49 -12.95 -31.89
N LEU A 342 -28.06 -12.61 -30.68
CA LEU A 342 -26.69 -12.23 -30.38
C LEU A 342 -26.14 -13.10 -29.24
N THR A 343 -24.99 -13.72 -29.47
CA THR A 343 -24.29 -14.54 -28.49
C THR A 343 -22.86 -14.04 -28.29
N LEU A 344 -22.46 -13.88 -27.04
CA LEU A 344 -21.06 -13.69 -26.65
C LEU A 344 -20.53 -14.99 -26.04
N LEU A 345 -19.41 -15.48 -26.56
CA LEU A 345 -18.63 -16.56 -25.95
C LEU A 345 -17.36 -15.97 -25.36
N TRP A 346 -17.09 -16.31 -24.11
CA TRP A 346 -15.87 -15.96 -23.40
C TRP A 346 -15.41 -17.17 -22.58
N ASP A 347 -14.22 -17.69 -22.85
CA ASP A 347 -13.63 -18.87 -22.18
C ASP A 347 -14.59 -20.06 -22.01
N SER A 348 -15.35 -20.37 -23.07
CA SER A 348 -16.39 -21.42 -23.09
C SER A 348 -17.69 -21.09 -22.34
N SER A 349 -17.79 -19.95 -21.66
CA SER A 349 -19.05 -19.41 -21.16
C SER A 349 -19.84 -18.79 -22.30
N MET A 350 -21.13 -19.12 -22.39
CA MET A 350 -22.03 -18.64 -23.44
C MET A 350 -23.08 -17.71 -22.84
N ILE A 351 -23.20 -16.50 -23.38
CA ILE A 351 -24.14 -15.47 -22.92
C ILE A 351 -25.03 -15.06 -24.10
N TYR A 352 -26.34 -15.12 -23.88
CA TYR A 352 -27.33 -14.60 -24.82
C TYR A 352 -27.62 -13.14 -24.51
N LEU A 353 -27.50 -12.28 -25.52
CA LEU A 353 -27.66 -10.83 -25.40
C LEU A 353 -28.82 -10.35 -26.26
N ASP A 354 -29.37 -9.20 -25.88
CA ASP A 354 -30.28 -8.47 -26.76
C ASP A 354 -29.51 -7.98 -28.01
N PRO A 355 -30.02 -8.17 -29.24
CA PRO A 355 -29.35 -7.75 -30.47
C PRO A 355 -29.01 -6.25 -30.55
N ALA A 356 -29.65 -5.39 -29.74
CA ALA A 356 -29.34 -3.96 -29.67
C ALA A 356 -28.07 -3.65 -28.86
N VAL A 357 -27.53 -4.62 -28.10
CA VAL A 357 -26.32 -4.45 -27.30
C VAL A 357 -25.09 -4.43 -28.20
N THR A 358 -24.24 -3.41 -27.99
CA THR A 358 -22.99 -3.21 -28.76
C THR A 358 -21.73 -3.35 -27.89
N ALA A 359 -21.90 -3.56 -26.58
CA ALA A 359 -20.81 -3.73 -25.64
C ALA A 359 -21.21 -4.57 -24.43
N TYR A 360 -20.27 -5.32 -23.87
CA TYR A 360 -20.48 -6.12 -22.66
C TYR A 360 -19.19 -6.26 -21.85
N PRO A 361 -19.22 -6.05 -20.52
CA PRO A 361 -18.06 -6.27 -19.66
C PRO A 361 -17.83 -7.77 -19.44
N VAL A 362 -16.59 -8.21 -19.61
CA VAL A 362 -16.18 -9.60 -19.36
C VAL A 362 -15.24 -9.61 -18.15
N GLU A 363 -15.34 -10.61 -17.27
CA GLU A 363 -14.48 -10.73 -16.09
C GLU A 363 -13.52 -11.92 -16.23
N PHE A 364 -12.21 -11.66 -16.14
CA PHE A 364 -11.18 -12.68 -16.11
C PHE A 364 -10.78 -13.04 -14.67
N THR A 365 -10.57 -14.33 -14.43
CA THR A 365 -10.24 -14.87 -13.09
C THR A 365 -8.86 -15.52 -13.02
N THR A 366 -8.17 -15.60 -14.14
CA THR A 366 -6.82 -16.17 -14.27
C THR A 366 -6.03 -15.33 -15.27
N SER A 367 -4.73 -15.15 -15.07
CA SER A 367 -3.86 -14.54 -16.08
C SER A 367 -3.64 -15.50 -17.27
N GLY A 368 -3.28 -14.94 -18.43
CA GLY A 368 -2.92 -15.68 -19.62
C GLY A 368 -3.85 -15.44 -20.81
N ASN A 369 -3.84 -16.37 -21.77
CA ASN A 369 -4.60 -16.21 -23.02
C ASN A 369 -6.08 -16.55 -22.83
N HIS A 370 -6.95 -15.63 -23.23
CA HIS A 370 -8.40 -15.76 -23.22
C HIS A 370 -8.97 -15.47 -24.60
N THR A 371 -10.07 -16.14 -24.95
CA THR A 371 -10.71 -15.97 -26.26
C THR A 371 -12.12 -15.42 -26.09
N ILE A 372 -12.40 -14.36 -26.84
CA ILE A 372 -13.68 -13.67 -26.90
C ILE A 372 -14.22 -13.82 -28.31
N GLN A 373 -15.44 -14.35 -28.44
CA GLN A 373 -16.10 -14.51 -29.73
C GLN A 373 -17.51 -13.93 -29.68
N VAL A 374 -17.83 -13.07 -30.64
CA VAL A 374 -19.18 -12.52 -30.83
C VAL A 374 -19.80 -13.22 -32.03
N ILE A 375 -20.98 -13.79 -31.85
CA ILE A 375 -21.74 -14.47 -32.89
C ILE A 375 -23.09 -13.79 -33.04
N ALA A 376 -23.43 -13.38 -34.25
CA ALA A 376 -24.73 -12.84 -34.62
C ALA A 376 -25.43 -13.81 -35.58
N GLU A 377 -26.74 -13.96 -35.40
CA GLU A 377 -27.62 -14.72 -36.28
C GLU A 377 -28.74 -13.82 -36.78
N ASP A 378 -28.96 -13.76 -38.09
CA ASP A 378 -30.03 -12.95 -38.70
C ASP A 378 -31.41 -13.61 -38.58
N LEU A 379 -32.43 -12.95 -39.12
CA LEU A 379 -33.82 -13.44 -39.12
C LEU A 379 -34.04 -14.67 -40.02
N ALA A 380 -33.13 -14.95 -40.96
CA ALA A 380 -33.13 -16.11 -41.85
C ALA A 380 -32.29 -17.29 -41.35
N GLY A 381 -31.59 -17.12 -40.22
CA GLY A 381 -30.74 -18.10 -39.58
C GLY A 381 -29.30 -18.15 -40.10
N ASN A 382 -28.85 -17.21 -40.93
CA ASN A 382 -27.43 -17.16 -41.28
C ASN A 382 -26.62 -16.60 -40.11
N ARG A 383 -25.38 -17.07 -39.96
CA ARG A 383 -24.53 -16.75 -38.81
C ARG A 383 -23.24 -16.10 -39.26
N GLY A 384 -22.92 -14.97 -38.66
CA GLY A 384 -21.63 -14.31 -38.73
C GLY A 384 -20.96 -14.29 -37.36
N SER A 385 -19.63 -14.30 -37.34
CA SER A 385 -18.89 -14.19 -36.08
C SER A 385 -17.54 -13.53 -36.27
N ASP A 386 -17.06 -12.91 -35.19
CA ASP A 386 -15.69 -12.45 -35.07
C ASP A 386 -15.11 -12.95 -33.74
N GLU A 387 -13.81 -13.22 -33.74
CA GLU A 387 -13.09 -13.79 -32.60
C GLU A 387 -11.81 -13.01 -32.34
N ARG A 388 -11.52 -12.76 -31.07
CA ARG A 388 -10.31 -12.10 -30.61
C ARG A 388 -9.71 -12.83 -29.42
N THR A 389 -8.41 -13.10 -29.49
CA THR A 389 -7.63 -13.58 -28.35
C THR A 389 -6.96 -12.39 -27.66
N VAL A 390 -7.07 -12.35 -26.33
CA VAL A 390 -6.48 -11.34 -25.45
C VAL A 390 -5.67 -12.03 -24.37
N VAL A 391 -4.72 -11.33 -23.77
CA VAL A 391 -3.92 -11.78 -22.64
C VAL A 391 -4.38 -11.00 -21.42
N ALA A 392 -5.05 -11.65 -20.49
CA ALA A 392 -5.43 -11.03 -19.22
C ALA A 392 -4.22 -11.05 -18.30
N ASP A 393 -3.95 -9.90 -17.67
CA ASP A 393 -2.91 -9.78 -16.65
C ASP A 393 -3.54 -9.43 -15.30
N LEU A 394 -3.48 -10.39 -14.37
CA LEU A 394 -3.98 -10.27 -13.00
C LEU A 394 -2.86 -10.40 -11.98
N ASP A 395 -1.65 -10.73 -12.42
CA ASP A 395 -0.52 -10.96 -11.55
C ASP A 395 0.17 -9.62 -11.25
N PRO A 396 0.40 -9.27 -9.99
CA PRO A 396 1.19 -8.09 -9.66
C PRO A 396 2.64 -8.23 -10.13
N PRO A 397 3.30 -7.13 -10.54
CA PRO A 397 4.72 -7.16 -10.84
C PRO A 397 5.53 -7.52 -9.60
N LEU A 398 6.63 -8.27 -9.79
CA LEU A 398 7.60 -8.58 -8.74
C LEU A 398 8.60 -7.44 -8.64
N VAL A 399 8.88 -6.98 -7.42
CA VAL A 399 9.92 -5.99 -7.13
C VAL A 399 10.72 -6.43 -5.91
N ASN A 400 12.03 -6.20 -5.94
CA ASN A 400 12.93 -6.55 -4.85
C ASN A 400 14.06 -5.52 -4.75
N ILE A 401 14.11 -4.79 -3.64
CA ILE A 401 15.16 -3.85 -3.28
C ILE A 401 16.44 -4.65 -3.02
N THR A 402 17.50 -4.27 -3.71
CA THR A 402 18.82 -4.91 -3.64
C THR A 402 19.81 -4.11 -2.81
N ARG A 403 19.62 -2.79 -2.74
CA ARG A 403 20.38 -1.87 -1.88
C ARG A 403 19.49 -0.70 -1.44
N PRO A 404 19.61 -0.22 -0.19
CA PRO A 404 20.32 -0.86 0.92
C PRO A 404 19.77 -2.26 1.24
N GLU A 405 20.54 -3.09 1.95
CA GLU A 405 20.03 -4.34 2.52
C GLU A 405 19.20 -4.04 3.77
N GLU A 406 18.27 -4.93 4.12
CA GLU A 406 17.46 -4.82 5.35
C GLU A 406 18.35 -4.66 6.59
N GLY A 407 18.16 -3.56 7.32
CA GLY A 407 18.91 -3.19 8.51
C GLY A 407 20.29 -2.58 8.25
N ALA A 408 20.62 -2.15 7.02
CA ALA A 408 21.94 -1.59 6.71
C ALA A 408 22.26 -0.33 7.53
N HIS A 409 23.51 -0.20 7.98
CA HIS A 409 24.02 1.01 8.62
C HIS A 409 24.87 1.82 7.63
N LEU A 410 24.42 3.02 7.30
CA LEU A 410 25.05 3.93 6.35
C LEU A 410 25.73 5.09 7.09
N THR A 411 26.87 5.55 6.60
CA THR A 411 27.66 6.65 7.22
C THR A 411 27.67 7.93 6.39
N THR A 412 26.76 8.03 5.42
CA THR A 412 26.62 9.13 4.46
C THR A 412 25.16 9.56 4.37
N THR A 413 24.92 10.84 4.06
CA THR A 413 23.59 11.40 3.78
C THR A 413 23.13 11.17 2.34
N GLU A 414 24.03 10.70 1.47
CA GLU A 414 23.73 10.31 0.09
C GLU A 414 23.43 8.80 0.05
N VAL A 415 22.16 8.45 -0.05
CA VAL A 415 21.68 7.06 -0.01
C VAL A 415 21.25 6.61 -1.40
N VAL A 416 22.01 5.68 -1.98
CA VAL A 416 21.68 5.04 -3.25
C VAL A 416 20.80 3.83 -2.98
N VAL A 417 19.61 3.83 -3.56
CA VAL A 417 18.65 2.73 -3.53
C VAL A 417 18.61 2.08 -4.91
N SER A 418 18.76 0.76 -4.98
CA SER A 418 18.68 0.00 -6.22
C SER A 418 17.77 -1.22 -6.05
N TRP A 419 17.05 -1.61 -7.10
CA TRP A 419 16.09 -2.72 -7.06
C TRP A 419 16.09 -3.47 -8.39
N THR A 420 15.47 -4.65 -8.37
CA THR A 420 15.08 -5.40 -9.57
C THR A 420 13.57 -5.46 -9.62
N GLY A 421 12.99 -5.44 -10.82
CA GLY A 421 11.59 -5.82 -10.97
C GLY A 421 11.33 -6.49 -12.30
N GLU A 422 10.36 -7.38 -12.31
CA GLU A 422 9.91 -8.13 -13.46
C GLU A 422 8.40 -8.35 -13.35
N ASP A 423 7.72 -8.36 -14.48
CA ASP A 423 6.32 -8.76 -14.54
C ASP A 423 6.22 -10.06 -15.37
N PRO A 424 5.45 -11.07 -14.91
CA PRO A 424 5.40 -12.37 -15.58
C PRO A 424 4.59 -12.36 -16.88
N THR A 425 3.70 -11.39 -17.09
CA THR A 425 2.74 -11.37 -18.20
C THR A 425 2.98 -10.20 -19.15
N THR A 426 3.27 -9.03 -18.59
CA THR A 426 3.59 -7.78 -19.31
C THR A 426 5.00 -7.30 -18.96
N ASP A 427 5.30 -6.04 -19.24
CA ASP A 427 6.54 -5.38 -18.83
C ASP A 427 6.23 -4.40 -17.67
N ILE A 428 7.26 -3.91 -16.99
CA ILE A 428 7.12 -2.83 -16.03
C ILE A 428 6.92 -1.50 -16.77
N ALA A 429 5.82 -0.79 -16.47
CA ALA A 429 5.56 0.54 -16.98
C ALA A 429 6.39 1.61 -16.25
N ARG A 430 6.44 1.54 -14.91
CA ARG A 430 7.20 2.49 -14.08
C ARG A 430 7.37 2.02 -12.63
N TYR A 431 8.28 2.66 -11.91
CA TYR A 431 8.45 2.56 -10.46
C TYR A 431 8.15 3.89 -9.77
N LEU A 432 7.52 3.82 -8.60
CA LEU A 432 7.48 4.91 -7.62
C LEU A 432 8.38 4.54 -6.45
N ILE A 433 9.20 5.48 -5.99
CA ILE A 433 10.03 5.30 -4.79
C ILE A 433 9.66 6.34 -3.74
N THR A 434 9.54 5.90 -2.49
CA THR A 434 9.22 6.74 -1.34
C THR A 434 10.23 6.50 -0.23
N LEU A 435 10.77 7.57 0.34
CA LEU A 435 11.57 7.54 1.57
C LEU A 435 10.69 8.00 2.73
N ASP A 436 10.59 7.16 3.76
CA ASP A 436 9.74 7.34 4.94
C ASP A 436 8.29 7.67 4.56
N ASP A 437 7.71 8.70 5.19
CA ASP A 437 6.36 9.22 4.90
C ASP A 437 6.40 10.35 3.84
N GLY A 438 7.43 10.40 3.00
CA GLY A 438 7.59 11.41 1.95
C GLY A 438 6.61 11.27 0.78
N ASP A 439 6.65 12.23 -0.14
CA ASP A 439 5.89 12.14 -1.39
C ASP A 439 6.53 11.09 -2.33
N PRO A 440 5.73 10.19 -2.97
CA PRO A 440 6.25 9.24 -3.94
C PRO A 440 6.89 9.94 -5.15
N ILE A 441 8.08 9.49 -5.53
CA ILE A 441 8.85 9.98 -6.68
C ILE A 441 8.68 9.01 -7.85
N ASP A 442 8.18 9.49 -8.99
CA ASP A 442 8.14 8.71 -10.23
C ASP A 442 9.52 8.71 -10.90
N VAL A 443 10.14 7.53 -10.95
CA VAL A 443 11.47 7.32 -11.55
C VAL A 443 11.40 6.63 -12.91
N GLY A 444 10.19 6.50 -13.48
CA GLY A 444 9.97 5.81 -14.74
C GLY A 444 10.46 4.35 -14.65
N THR A 445 11.24 3.90 -15.62
CA THR A 445 11.78 2.53 -15.66
C THR A 445 13.19 2.42 -15.07
N ALA A 446 13.69 3.46 -14.39
CA ALA A 446 14.97 3.39 -13.70
C ALA A 446 14.92 2.32 -12.59
N THR A 447 16.02 1.62 -12.38
CA THR A 447 16.17 0.58 -11.34
C THR A 447 17.06 1.04 -10.18
N GLU A 448 17.35 2.33 -10.14
CA GLU A 448 18.11 2.98 -9.08
C GLU A 448 17.66 4.44 -8.89
N HIS A 449 17.74 4.92 -7.66
CA HIS A 449 17.51 6.31 -7.29
C HIS A 449 18.42 6.70 -6.13
N THR A 450 18.84 7.97 -6.08
CA THR A 450 19.69 8.48 -5.01
C THR A 450 18.97 9.57 -4.24
N PHE A 451 18.79 9.35 -2.94
CA PHE A 451 18.34 10.38 -2.01
C PHE A 451 19.55 11.16 -1.49
N SER A 452 19.49 12.48 -1.59
CA SER A 452 20.48 13.39 -1.00
C SER A 452 19.97 13.94 0.32
N ASP A 453 20.87 14.35 1.21
CA ASP A 453 20.54 15.01 2.47
C ASP A 453 19.64 14.18 3.41
N VAL A 454 19.76 12.85 3.38
CA VAL A 454 19.06 11.96 4.32
C VAL A 454 19.58 12.22 5.74
N GLU A 455 18.66 12.53 6.66
CA GLU A 455 19.00 12.88 8.03
C GLU A 455 19.61 11.69 8.80
N ARG A 456 20.14 11.93 10.01
CA ARG A 456 20.55 10.84 10.90
C ARG A 456 19.31 10.16 11.47
N GLY A 457 19.33 8.83 11.56
CA GLY A 457 18.22 8.08 12.15
C GLY A 457 17.92 6.80 11.39
N GLU A 458 16.82 6.18 11.78
CA GLU A 458 16.25 5.02 11.11
C GLU A 458 15.31 5.51 10.00
N HIS A 459 15.42 4.90 8.83
CA HIS A 459 14.66 5.25 7.63
C HIS A 459 14.12 3.99 6.97
N THR A 460 13.00 4.11 6.27
CA THR A 460 12.41 3.04 5.46
C THR A 460 12.24 3.54 4.03
N VAL A 461 12.71 2.78 3.06
CA VAL A 461 12.46 3.04 1.64
C VAL A 461 11.46 2.02 1.10
N THR A 462 10.47 2.48 0.35
CA THR A 462 9.49 1.64 -0.34
C THR A 462 9.58 1.88 -1.84
N VAL A 463 9.60 0.81 -2.62
CA VAL A 463 9.52 0.85 -4.10
C VAL A 463 8.25 0.13 -4.53
N VAL A 464 7.40 0.83 -5.28
CA VAL A 464 6.18 0.28 -5.89
C VAL A 464 6.38 0.19 -7.40
N ALA A 465 6.27 -1.00 -7.96
CA ALA A 465 6.30 -1.24 -9.40
C ALA A 465 4.87 -1.24 -9.96
N TYR A 466 4.69 -0.61 -11.13
CA TYR A 466 3.47 -0.64 -11.92
C TYR A 466 3.75 -1.37 -13.22
N ASP A 467 2.95 -2.38 -13.55
CA ASP A 467 2.99 -3.04 -14.87
C ASP A 467 2.31 -2.18 -15.96
N MET A 468 2.21 -2.69 -17.19
CA MET A 468 1.57 -1.99 -18.32
C MET A 468 0.04 -1.86 -18.20
N LEU A 469 -0.59 -2.51 -17.22
CA LEU A 469 -2.04 -2.50 -16.95
C LEU A 469 -2.40 -1.90 -15.58
N ASN A 470 -1.43 -1.26 -14.91
CA ASN A 470 -1.50 -0.68 -13.58
C ASN A 470 -1.74 -1.67 -12.42
N ASN A 471 -1.43 -2.96 -12.56
CA ASN A 471 -1.25 -3.81 -11.39
C ASN A 471 0.02 -3.38 -10.64
N THR A 472 0.01 -3.53 -9.31
CA THR A 472 1.06 -3.01 -8.44
C THR A 472 1.65 -4.08 -7.54
N GLY A 473 2.97 -4.17 -7.51
CA GLY A 473 3.73 -4.89 -6.49
C GLY A 473 4.68 -3.95 -5.77
N GLU A 474 4.99 -4.25 -4.52
CA GLU A 474 5.80 -3.40 -3.66
C GLU A 474 6.84 -4.20 -2.88
N ASP A 475 7.94 -3.53 -2.56
CA ASP A 475 8.95 -4.00 -1.61
C ASP A 475 9.44 -2.83 -0.76
N SER A 476 9.82 -3.11 0.48
CA SER A 476 10.24 -2.10 1.45
C SER A 476 11.42 -2.59 2.28
N VAL A 477 12.40 -1.71 2.49
CA VAL A 477 13.60 -2.00 3.28
C VAL A 477 13.86 -0.88 4.30
N SER A 478 14.25 -1.25 5.51
CA SER A 478 14.69 -0.30 6.55
C SER A 478 16.21 -0.23 6.68
N PHE A 479 16.76 0.95 6.96
CA PHE A 479 18.20 1.20 7.15
C PHE A 479 18.42 2.33 8.17
N THR A 480 19.65 2.49 8.67
CA THR A 480 20.01 3.55 9.62
C THR A 480 21.15 4.41 9.10
N VAL A 481 20.99 5.73 9.09
CA VAL A 481 22.06 6.70 8.80
C VAL A 481 22.71 7.16 10.11
N SER A 482 24.00 6.85 10.26
CA SER A 482 24.85 7.22 11.39
C SER A 482 26.03 8.05 10.91
N LEU A 483 25.87 9.38 10.92
CA LEU A 483 26.94 10.30 10.50
C LEU A 483 28.02 10.40 11.59
N PRO A 484 29.31 10.47 11.23
CA PRO A 484 30.35 10.89 12.16
C PRO A 484 30.08 12.32 12.65
N ALA A 485 30.45 12.62 13.89
CA ALA A 485 30.30 13.96 14.45
C ALA A 485 31.08 15.00 13.58
N PRO A 486 30.54 16.22 13.38
CA PRO A 486 31.26 17.26 12.66
C PRO A 486 32.60 17.57 13.34
N GLU A 487 33.67 17.77 12.55
CA GLU A 487 34.93 18.30 13.09
C GLU A 487 34.70 19.73 13.59
N GLU A 488 34.98 19.99 14.86
CA GLU A 488 34.91 21.33 15.46
C GLU A 488 36.31 21.96 15.56
N LEU A 489 36.36 23.29 15.51
CA LEU A 489 37.59 24.04 15.75
C LEU A 489 38.05 23.76 17.19
N SER A 490 39.28 23.28 17.38
CA SER A 490 39.80 22.94 18.70
C SER A 490 41.28 23.27 18.83
N VAL A 491 41.72 23.51 20.06
CA VAL A 491 43.11 23.71 20.45
C VAL A 491 43.32 23.13 21.85
N GLN A 492 44.49 22.57 22.10
CA GLN A 492 44.88 22.00 23.39
C GLN A 492 46.36 22.28 23.65
N ILE A 493 46.67 22.95 24.76
CA ILE A 493 48.03 23.19 25.23
C ILE A 493 48.60 21.89 25.81
N ILE A 494 49.76 21.49 25.32
CA ILE A 494 50.51 20.30 25.77
C ILE A 494 51.59 20.71 26.80
N SER A 495 52.20 21.87 26.60
CA SER A 495 53.21 22.43 27.49
C SER A 495 53.16 23.98 27.43
N PRO A 496 53.28 24.69 28.56
CA PRO A 496 53.40 24.18 29.93
C PRO A 496 52.11 23.47 30.40
N GLN A 497 52.22 22.63 31.44
CA GLN A 497 51.06 21.99 32.07
C GLN A 497 50.49 22.90 33.18
N GLU A 498 49.21 22.71 33.53
CA GLU A 498 48.57 23.47 34.60
C GLU A 498 49.33 23.31 35.93
N GLY A 499 49.71 24.44 36.53
CA GLY A 499 50.47 24.53 37.77
C GLY A 499 51.94 24.15 37.67
N ALA A 500 52.51 24.05 36.46
CA ALA A 500 53.92 23.72 36.29
C ALA A 500 54.86 24.83 36.80
N TYR A 501 56.05 24.46 37.28
CA TYR A 501 57.11 25.38 37.70
C TYR A 501 58.28 25.31 36.72
N HIS A 502 58.87 26.46 36.39
CA HIS A 502 59.97 26.58 35.43
C HIS A 502 61.13 27.40 36.00
N ASN A 503 62.34 26.81 36.02
CA ASN A 503 63.58 27.46 36.45
C ASN A 503 64.28 28.31 35.37
N SER A 504 63.56 28.66 34.31
CA SER A 504 64.10 29.36 33.16
C SER A 504 63.11 30.40 32.67
N SER A 505 63.62 31.60 32.36
CA SER A 505 62.83 32.66 31.73
C SER A 505 62.41 32.30 30.30
N GLN A 506 63.07 31.35 29.65
CA GLN A 506 62.64 30.79 28.37
C GLN A 506 61.69 29.61 28.63
N VAL A 507 60.41 29.76 28.29
CA VAL A 507 59.39 28.72 28.42
C VAL A 507 58.96 28.25 27.04
N LEU A 508 59.08 26.94 26.78
CA LEU A 508 58.65 26.31 25.53
C LEU A 508 57.16 25.98 25.60
N LEU A 509 56.40 26.52 24.66
CA LEU A 509 54.98 26.26 24.48
C LEU A 509 54.79 25.26 23.35
N VAL A 510 53.93 24.26 23.57
CA VAL A 510 53.54 23.27 22.56
C VAL A 510 52.04 23.07 22.68
N TRP A 511 51.33 23.04 21.56
CA TRP A 511 49.89 22.78 21.51
C TRP A 511 49.52 21.92 20.30
N ASN A 512 48.35 21.31 20.32
CA ASN A 512 47.71 20.70 19.15
C ASN A 512 46.45 21.50 18.81
N GLY A 513 46.08 21.54 17.54
CA GLY A 513 44.78 22.09 17.13
C GLY A 513 44.20 21.34 15.95
N SER A 514 42.92 21.57 15.67
CA SER A 514 42.22 20.89 14.58
C SER A 514 42.70 21.37 13.20
N GLY A 515 42.49 20.54 12.17
CA GLY A 515 42.84 20.87 10.78
C GLY A 515 42.06 22.05 10.19
N LEU A 516 41.07 22.57 10.92
CA LEU A 516 40.25 23.73 10.57
C LEU A 516 40.92 25.07 10.91
N ALA A 517 41.92 25.07 11.81
CA ALA A 517 42.64 26.28 12.20
C ALA A 517 43.50 26.81 11.04
N VAL A 518 43.35 28.11 10.75
CA VAL A 518 44.14 28.87 9.78
C VAL A 518 45.26 29.67 10.46
N GLY A 519 45.22 29.80 11.78
CA GLY A 519 46.32 30.30 12.60
C GLY A 519 46.02 30.23 14.10
N TYR A 520 47.01 30.61 14.91
CA TYR A 520 46.95 30.67 16.37
C TYR A 520 47.40 32.03 16.92
N ARG A 521 46.76 32.47 18.01
CA ARG A 521 47.14 33.66 18.79
C ARG A 521 47.47 33.27 20.21
N ILE A 522 48.56 33.80 20.75
CA ILE A 522 49.02 33.57 22.12
C ILE A 522 48.76 34.82 22.94
N TYR A 523 48.07 34.68 24.08
CA TYR A 523 47.88 35.72 25.07
C TYR A 523 48.61 35.32 26.35
N VAL A 524 49.37 36.25 26.92
CA VAL A 524 50.11 36.05 28.17
C VAL A 524 49.72 37.17 29.10
N ASP A 525 49.27 36.84 30.31
CA ASP A 525 48.92 37.76 31.39
C ASP A 525 47.92 38.86 30.99
N GLY A 526 47.02 38.54 30.07
CA GLY A 526 46.03 39.48 29.52
C GLY A 526 46.61 40.58 28.62
N GLY A 527 47.85 40.43 28.15
CA GLY A 527 48.49 41.33 27.19
C GLY A 527 47.95 41.22 25.77
N GLU A 528 48.54 42.01 24.86
CA GLU A 528 48.21 41.99 23.44
C GLU A 528 48.53 40.63 22.80
N PRO A 529 47.68 40.13 21.87
CA PRO A 529 47.89 38.84 21.24
C PRO A 529 49.13 38.82 20.35
N LEU A 530 49.93 37.77 20.50
CA LEU A 530 50.99 37.42 19.55
C LEU A 530 50.43 36.42 18.53
N ASP A 531 50.24 36.84 17.29
CA ASP A 531 49.88 35.95 16.18
C ASP A 531 51.12 35.16 15.73
N VAL A 532 51.02 33.83 15.77
CA VAL A 532 52.10 32.91 15.41
C VAL A 532 51.81 32.15 14.11
N GLY A 533 50.72 32.47 13.41
CA GLY A 533 50.29 31.75 12.21
C GLY A 533 49.99 30.29 12.53
N ASN A 534 50.41 29.36 11.66
CA ASN A 534 50.09 27.93 11.75
C ASN A 534 51.09 27.07 12.53
N VAL A 535 52.02 27.68 13.26
CA VAL A 535 52.92 26.87 14.10
C VAL A 535 52.18 26.31 15.30
N THR A 536 52.69 25.20 15.85
CA THR A 536 52.16 24.54 17.04
C THR A 536 53.17 24.53 18.20
N VAL A 537 54.24 25.33 18.05
CA VAL A 537 55.33 25.45 19.01
C VAL A 537 55.86 26.88 19.02
N HIS A 538 56.10 27.43 20.20
CA HIS A 538 56.66 28.78 20.38
C HIS A 538 57.49 28.87 21.67
N THR A 539 58.43 29.80 21.77
CA THR A 539 59.20 30.03 23.02
C THR A 539 58.95 31.44 23.50
N LEU A 540 58.47 31.57 24.74
CA LEU A 540 58.25 32.85 25.39
C LEU A 540 59.43 33.19 26.32
N THR A 541 59.71 34.49 26.44
CA THR A 541 60.63 35.02 27.45
C THR A 541 59.81 35.71 28.53
N LEU A 542 59.79 35.14 29.73
CA LEU A 542 58.94 35.57 30.84
C LEU A 542 59.80 35.94 32.06
N SER A 543 59.30 36.90 32.84
CA SER A 543 59.90 37.27 34.12
C SER A 543 59.58 36.23 35.18
N GLU A 544 60.21 36.33 36.35
CA GLU A 544 59.77 35.57 37.52
C GLU A 544 58.34 35.99 37.93
N GLY A 545 57.49 35.00 38.24
CA GLY A 545 56.08 35.23 38.53
C GLY A 545 55.17 34.07 38.15
N GLU A 546 53.92 34.16 38.60
CA GLU A 546 52.82 33.35 38.06
C GLU A 546 52.36 33.95 36.73
N HIS A 547 52.12 33.09 35.74
CA HIS A 547 51.72 33.46 34.39
C HIS A 547 50.42 32.76 33.97
N HIS A 548 49.56 33.52 33.28
CA HIS A 548 48.32 33.01 32.67
C HIS A 548 48.45 33.01 31.15
N LEU A 549 48.44 31.84 30.54
CA LEU A 549 48.62 31.63 29.11
C LEU A 549 47.30 31.18 28.47
N ILE A 550 46.94 31.80 27.36
CA ILE A 550 45.83 31.37 26.50
C ILE A 550 46.37 31.18 25.07
N VAL A 551 46.06 30.04 24.46
CA VAL A 551 46.28 29.81 23.03
C VAL A 551 44.92 29.71 22.34
N GLU A 552 44.67 30.60 21.39
CA GLU A 552 43.43 30.68 20.60
C GLU A 552 43.71 30.23 19.16
N ALA A 553 43.02 29.20 18.67
CA ALA A 553 42.94 28.86 17.26
C ALA A 553 41.85 29.69 16.57
N TYR A 554 42.09 30.11 15.34
CA TYR A 554 41.08 30.78 14.50
C TYR A 554 40.99 30.18 13.10
N ASP A 555 39.80 30.14 12.50
CA ASP A 555 39.57 29.66 11.14
C ASP A 555 39.53 30.80 10.09
N SER A 556 39.28 30.46 8.82
CA SER A 556 39.17 31.45 7.72
C SER A 556 37.99 32.42 7.83
N LEU A 557 36.99 32.09 8.65
CA LEU A 557 35.82 32.91 8.95
C LEU A 557 35.97 33.63 10.31
N ASN A 558 37.13 33.49 10.95
CA ASN A 558 37.48 34.04 12.26
C ASN A 558 36.57 33.52 13.40
N ASN A 559 36.05 32.30 13.28
CA ASN A 559 35.58 31.55 14.45
C ASN A 559 36.79 31.15 15.29
N THR A 560 36.63 31.09 16.62
CA THR A 560 37.75 30.81 17.52
C THR A 560 37.45 29.69 18.52
N ALA A 561 38.50 28.98 18.91
CA ALA A 561 38.52 28.03 20.02
C ALA A 561 39.79 28.29 20.83
N ALA A 562 39.72 28.22 22.15
CA ALA A 562 40.85 28.55 23.02
C ALA A 562 41.05 27.50 24.12
N ASP A 563 42.31 27.33 24.50
CA ASP A 563 42.72 26.58 25.69
C ASP A 563 43.65 27.46 26.52
N GLN A 564 43.69 27.23 27.82
CA GLN A 564 44.39 28.10 28.77
C GLN A 564 45.06 27.31 29.88
N VAL A 565 46.17 27.84 30.39
CA VAL A 565 46.96 27.22 31.44
C VAL A 565 47.60 28.27 32.34
N ASN A 566 47.68 27.99 33.64
CA ASN A 566 48.49 28.76 34.59
C ASN A 566 49.78 28.01 34.93
N PHE A 567 50.89 28.73 35.06
CA PHE A 567 52.17 28.15 35.46
C PHE A 567 53.04 29.22 36.13
N THR A 568 54.12 28.81 36.79
CA THR A 568 55.01 29.71 37.52
C THR A 568 56.41 29.65 36.93
N VAL A 569 57.00 30.81 36.67
CA VAL A 569 58.43 30.96 36.40
C VAL A 569 59.09 31.37 37.69
N ASP A 570 59.92 30.49 38.23
CA ASP A 570 60.61 30.69 39.50
C ASP A 570 62.12 30.54 39.27
N LEU A 571 62.83 31.66 39.37
CA LEU A 571 64.27 31.75 39.07
C LEU A 571 65.09 31.89 40.35
N THR A 572 64.43 32.03 41.50
CA THR A 572 65.08 32.33 42.77
C THR A 572 65.36 31.04 43.50
N PRO A 573 66.63 30.70 43.80
CA PRO A 573 66.92 29.54 44.61
C PRO A 573 66.41 29.69 46.04
N PRO A 574 66.05 28.58 46.70
CA PRO A 574 65.54 28.61 48.06
C PRO A 574 66.56 29.18 49.06
N ALA A 575 66.08 29.75 50.15
CA ALA A 575 66.91 30.19 51.28
C ALA A 575 67.00 29.09 52.34
N VAL A 576 68.21 28.81 52.85
CA VAL A 576 68.47 27.77 53.88
C VAL A 576 69.24 28.37 55.06
N HIS A 577 68.75 28.14 56.27
CA HIS A 577 69.36 28.57 57.52
C HIS A 577 69.42 27.42 58.54
N VAL A 578 70.54 27.30 59.25
CA VAL A 578 70.72 26.31 60.32
C VAL A 578 70.92 27.06 61.63
N ASP A 579 70.19 26.66 62.67
CA ASP A 579 70.33 27.26 63.98
C ASP A 579 71.71 26.89 64.56
N ALA A 580 72.39 27.84 65.23
CA ALA A 580 73.75 27.63 65.71
C ALA A 580 73.84 26.46 66.69
N PHE A 581 74.78 25.53 66.45
CA PHE A 581 75.12 24.42 67.34
C PHE A 581 76.56 24.58 67.84
N TRP A 582 76.76 24.57 69.16
CA TRP A 582 78.09 24.62 69.79
C TRP A 582 78.13 23.58 70.91
N GLY A 583 78.92 22.51 70.73
CA GLY A 583 79.10 21.45 71.73
C GLY A 583 79.72 20.17 71.16
N ALA A 584 80.37 19.37 72.00
CA ALA A 584 80.80 18.01 71.67
C ALA A 584 79.64 17.03 71.92
N VAL A 585 79.55 15.97 71.11
CA VAL A 585 78.55 14.89 71.28
C VAL A 585 79.28 13.61 71.68
N ASN A 586 78.80 12.91 72.71
CA ASN A 586 79.39 11.63 73.11
C ASN A 586 79.10 10.54 72.06
N PRO A 587 80.05 9.63 71.78
CA PRO A 587 79.79 8.46 70.97
C PRO A 587 78.60 7.65 71.50
N GLY A 588 77.64 7.35 70.62
CA GLY A 588 76.41 6.64 71.00
C GLY A 588 75.26 7.53 71.49
N GLU A 589 75.42 8.85 71.55
CA GLU A 589 74.32 9.79 71.80
C GLU A 589 73.68 10.32 70.51
N SER A 590 72.39 10.67 70.60
CA SER A 590 71.64 11.25 69.50
C SER A 590 71.78 12.78 69.48
N LEU A 591 72.04 13.36 68.31
CA LEU A 591 72.08 14.82 68.11
C LEU A 591 70.83 15.30 67.39
N THR A 592 70.15 16.32 67.91
CA THR A 592 69.07 17.00 67.17
C THR A 592 69.51 18.37 66.70
N ILE A 593 69.38 18.63 65.40
CA ILE A 593 69.61 19.94 64.79
C ILE A 593 68.28 20.59 64.40
N HIS A 594 68.23 21.92 64.43
CA HIS A 594 67.11 22.72 63.97
C HIS A 594 67.54 23.55 62.76
N PHE A 595 66.69 23.60 61.73
CA PHE A 595 66.95 24.35 60.51
C PHE A 595 65.65 24.89 59.93
N SER A 596 65.77 25.91 59.07
CA SER A 596 64.68 26.43 58.26
C SER A 596 65.11 26.50 56.80
N ALA A 597 64.19 26.17 55.91
CA ALA A 597 64.31 26.45 54.50
C ALA A 597 63.00 27.09 54.02
N SER A 598 63.12 28.08 53.14
CA SER A 598 62.00 28.85 52.61
C SER A 598 62.24 29.24 51.16
N ASP A 599 61.18 29.35 50.39
CA ASP A 599 61.21 29.80 49.00
C ASP A 599 60.11 30.85 48.75
N ASN A 600 60.30 31.69 47.73
CA ASN A 600 59.33 32.73 47.34
C ASN A 600 58.09 32.17 46.67
N PHE A 601 58.14 30.97 46.06
CA PHE A 601 56.97 30.31 45.50
C PHE A 601 56.67 28.98 46.19
N ALA A 602 57.54 27.99 46.04
CA ALA A 602 57.25 26.65 46.53
C ALA A 602 58.51 25.81 46.68
N LEU A 603 58.64 25.22 47.85
CA LEU A 603 59.71 24.30 48.15
C LEU A 603 59.38 22.86 47.69
N SER A 604 60.38 22.13 47.18
CA SER A 604 60.24 20.73 46.77
C SER A 604 60.67 19.77 47.88
N HIS A 605 61.97 19.72 48.20
CA HIS A 605 62.53 18.86 49.25
C HIS A 605 63.82 19.45 49.84
N VAL A 606 64.19 18.98 51.04
CA VAL A 606 65.47 19.29 51.70
C VAL A 606 66.28 18.01 51.82
N VAL A 607 67.59 18.11 51.60
CA VAL A 607 68.54 17.05 51.91
C VAL A 607 69.50 17.53 53.01
N VAL A 608 69.61 16.75 54.08
CA VAL A 608 70.56 16.96 55.17
C VAL A 608 71.70 15.95 55.02
N GLU A 609 72.93 16.44 54.91
CA GLU A 609 74.14 15.62 54.79
C GLU A 609 75.10 15.86 55.96
N VAL A 610 75.60 14.77 56.56
CA VAL A 610 76.73 14.78 57.49
C VAL A 610 77.88 13.99 56.86
N ILE A 611 79.02 14.65 56.73
CA ILE A 611 80.20 14.18 56.00
C ILE A 611 81.38 14.17 56.97
N TYR A 612 82.22 13.14 56.93
CA TYR A 612 83.48 13.14 57.68
C TYR A 612 84.38 14.33 57.29
N LEU A 613 85.25 14.81 58.17
CA LEU A 613 86.16 15.93 57.86
C LEU A 613 87.09 15.66 56.65
N ASN A 614 87.29 14.39 56.27
CA ASN A 614 88.03 13.98 55.08
C ASN A 614 87.30 14.30 53.75
N GLY A 615 86.02 14.70 53.82
CA GLY A 615 85.24 15.25 52.72
C GLY A 615 84.75 14.26 51.65
N THR A 616 85.02 12.96 51.80
CA THR A 616 84.73 11.95 50.75
C THR A 616 83.70 10.91 51.14
N GLU A 617 83.43 10.73 52.43
CA GLU A 617 82.50 9.72 52.92
C GLU A 617 81.33 10.39 53.64
N ILE A 618 80.11 10.04 53.23
CA ILE A 618 78.88 10.55 53.83
C ILE A 618 78.49 9.58 54.94
N GLU A 619 78.44 10.07 56.18
CA GLU A 619 77.99 9.26 57.32
C GLU A 619 76.46 9.18 57.35
N TYR A 620 75.79 10.30 57.05
CA TYR A 620 74.33 10.40 57.03
C TYR A 620 73.82 11.25 55.87
N ARG A 621 72.82 10.76 55.13
CA ARG A 621 72.06 11.51 54.12
C ARG A 621 70.58 11.25 54.31
N TYR A 622 69.82 12.32 54.54
CA TYR A 622 68.39 12.25 54.72
C TYR A 622 67.69 13.24 53.80
N GLU A 623 66.60 12.79 53.20
CA GLU A 623 65.77 13.58 52.30
C GLU A 623 64.37 13.68 52.92
N ASP A 624 63.86 14.89 53.06
CA ASP A 624 62.55 15.17 53.65
C ASP A 624 61.76 16.17 52.80
N ASN A 625 60.45 15.97 52.73
CA ASN A 625 59.51 16.76 51.93
C ASN A 625 58.95 17.94 52.75
N PHE A 626 59.79 18.60 53.56
CA PHE A 626 59.46 19.79 54.35
C PHE A 626 58.59 19.64 55.62
N ASP A 627 58.31 18.43 56.09
CA ASP A 627 57.45 18.23 57.27
C ASP A 627 58.17 18.43 58.62
N ARG A 628 59.51 18.47 58.66
CA ARG A 628 60.28 18.59 59.90
C ARG A 628 61.33 19.70 59.85
N LEU A 629 61.17 20.69 60.73
CA LEU A 629 62.17 21.76 61.01
C LEU A 629 63.27 21.30 61.97
N SER A 630 63.39 19.99 62.20
CA SER A 630 64.44 19.40 63.02
C SER A 630 64.75 17.97 62.60
N PHE A 631 66.04 17.64 62.64
CA PHE A 631 66.54 16.31 62.32
C PHE A 631 67.31 15.74 63.51
N THR A 632 67.00 14.50 63.90
CA THR A 632 67.69 13.79 64.99
C THR A 632 68.55 12.67 64.41
N PHE A 633 69.87 12.80 64.53
CA PHE A 633 70.84 11.76 64.22
C PHE A 633 70.85 10.72 65.36
N PRO A 634 70.75 9.42 65.07
CA PRO A 634 70.53 8.40 66.10
C PRO A 634 71.74 8.16 67.01
N THR A 635 72.96 8.05 66.46
CA THR A 635 74.21 7.83 67.21
C THR A 635 75.42 8.19 66.35
N PHE A 636 76.39 8.96 66.83
CA PHE A 636 77.71 9.03 66.19
C PHE A 636 78.60 7.90 66.73
N ASN A 637 79.09 7.02 65.86
CA ASN A 637 79.90 5.87 66.27
C ASN A 637 81.40 6.07 66.06
N THR A 638 81.78 7.20 65.45
CA THR A 638 83.15 7.55 65.12
C THR A 638 83.53 8.84 65.83
N THR A 639 84.60 8.77 66.64
CA THR A 639 85.17 9.96 67.27
C THR A 639 85.88 10.81 66.23
N GLY A 640 85.87 12.13 66.41
CA GLY A 640 86.49 13.08 65.49
C GLY A 640 85.54 14.18 65.02
N MET A 641 85.94 14.88 63.96
CA MET A 641 85.18 16.00 63.40
C MET A 641 84.33 15.57 62.21
N HIS A 642 83.11 16.10 62.17
CA HIS A 642 82.13 15.91 61.09
C HIS A 642 81.67 17.27 60.55
N ILE A 643 81.19 17.29 59.31
CA ILE A 643 80.66 18.48 58.63
C ILE A 643 79.19 18.25 58.29
N LEU A 644 78.32 19.11 58.80
CA LEU A 644 76.92 19.20 58.45
C LEU A 644 76.72 20.23 57.33
N GLN A 645 75.97 19.86 56.29
CA GLN A 645 75.50 20.75 55.24
C GLN A 645 74.06 20.39 54.83
N ILE A 646 73.21 21.40 54.66
CA ILE A 646 71.81 21.24 54.26
C ILE A 646 71.62 21.81 52.86
N PHE A 647 70.95 21.08 51.98
CA PHE A 647 70.60 21.51 50.63
C PHE A 647 69.08 21.59 50.51
N ALA A 648 68.56 22.61 49.84
CA ALA A 648 67.14 22.71 49.52
C ALA A 648 66.95 22.86 48.01
N TRP A 649 65.83 22.31 47.53
CA TRP A 649 65.33 22.48 46.16
C TRP A 649 63.93 23.06 46.19
N ASP A 650 63.63 23.97 45.27
CA ASP A 650 62.27 24.44 45.01
C ASP A 650 61.54 23.55 43.98
N MET A 651 60.27 23.84 43.70
CA MET A 651 59.47 23.11 42.72
C MET A 651 59.88 23.35 41.27
N ALA A 652 60.58 24.46 40.97
CA ALA A 652 61.18 24.72 39.66
C ALA A 652 62.51 23.97 39.45
N GLY A 653 63.08 23.43 40.52
CA GLY A 653 64.35 22.72 40.55
C GLY A 653 65.57 23.62 40.76
N ASN A 654 65.43 24.89 41.17
CA ASN A 654 66.58 25.64 41.64
C ASN A 654 67.03 25.09 43.02
N THR A 655 68.31 25.31 43.36
CA THR A 655 68.90 24.73 44.56
C THR A 655 69.86 25.70 45.26
N ASN A 656 69.90 25.60 46.59
CA ASN A 656 70.84 26.32 47.43
C ASN A 656 71.24 25.47 48.65
N SER A 657 72.30 25.87 49.35
CA SER A 657 72.79 25.14 50.52
C SER A 657 73.13 26.05 51.70
N SER A 658 73.04 25.51 52.92
CA SER A 658 73.56 26.16 54.12
C SER A 658 75.08 26.30 54.08
N HIS A 659 75.61 27.13 54.98
CA HIS A 659 77.03 27.07 55.34
C HIS A 659 77.37 25.70 55.96
N ARG A 660 78.64 25.30 55.85
CA ARG A 660 79.17 24.08 56.47
C ARG A 660 79.38 24.29 57.97
N MET A 661 78.90 23.35 58.79
CA MET A 661 79.02 23.41 60.25
C MET A 661 79.81 22.21 60.77
N GLY A 662 80.73 22.43 61.71
CA GLY A 662 81.54 21.37 62.32
C GLY A 662 80.84 20.74 63.54
N ILE A 663 80.94 19.42 63.70
CA ILE A 663 80.48 18.66 64.87
C ILE A 663 81.67 17.86 65.43
N LYS A 664 82.01 18.01 66.72
CA LYS A 664 83.08 17.24 67.39
C LYS A 664 82.47 16.10 68.20
N VAL A 665 83.01 14.88 68.08
CA VAL A 665 82.55 13.68 68.81
C VAL A 665 83.71 13.09 69.64
N THR A 666 83.62 13.10 70.98
CA THR A 666 84.65 12.65 71.97
C THR A 666 84.01 12.01 73.20
N TRP A 667 84.75 11.22 74.01
CA TRP A 667 84.20 10.57 75.22
C TRP A 667 84.45 11.45 76.46
N ASP A 668 83.38 11.96 77.07
CA ASP A 668 83.37 12.77 78.30
C ASP A 668 82.17 12.32 79.15
N THR A 669 82.42 11.45 80.15
CA THR A 669 81.41 10.66 80.87
C THR A 669 80.63 11.50 81.88
N ASP A 670 81.21 12.55 82.45
CA ASP A 670 80.58 13.41 83.44
C ASP A 670 80.34 14.87 82.98
N PHE A 671 80.71 15.16 81.74
CA PHE A 671 80.42 16.39 80.99
C PHE A 671 81.09 17.64 81.56
N ASP A 672 82.30 17.50 82.05
CA ASP A 672 83.06 18.60 82.63
C ASP A 672 84.00 19.31 81.63
N GLY A 673 84.12 18.76 80.43
CA GLY A 673 84.92 19.31 79.34
C GLY A 673 86.29 18.66 79.16
N MET A 674 86.64 17.66 79.97
CA MET A 674 87.82 16.81 79.81
C MET A 674 87.44 15.48 79.13
N ASP A 675 88.39 14.81 78.47
CA ASP A 675 88.14 13.50 77.84
C ASP A 675 88.47 12.37 78.82
N ASP A 676 87.58 11.37 78.94
CA ASP A 676 87.70 10.22 79.86
C ASP A 676 89.06 9.50 79.80
N ARG A 677 89.72 9.52 78.64
CA ARG A 677 91.04 8.92 78.48
C ARG A 677 92.10 9.79 79.12
N TRP A 678 92.04 11.10 78.86
CA TRP A 678 93.00 12.05 79.42
C TRP A 678 92.92 12.06 80.94
N GLU A 679 91.71 12.10 81.51
CA GLU A 679 91.50 12.06 82.96
C GLU A 679 92.12 10.80 83.59
N ARG A 680 91.91 9.62 83.00
CA ARG A 680 92.55 8.38 83.49
C ARG A 680 94.06 8.35 83.35
N GLU A 681 94.59 8.92 82.26
CA GLU A 681 96.03 8.98 82.03
C GLU A 681 96.71 9.89 83.07
N HIS A 682 96.02 10.92 83.54
CA HIS A 682 96.48 11.87 84.56
C HIS A 682 95.88 11.60 85.95
N GLY A 683 95.36 10.40 86.18
CA GLY A 683 94.91 9.91 87.49
C GLY A 683 93.69 10.60 88.11
N LEU A 684 92.91 11.30 87.30
CA LEU A 684 91.61 11.89 87.63
C LEU A 684 90.47 10.86 87.49
N ASP A 685 89.26 11.20 87.96
CA ASP A 685 88.09 10.32 87.93
C ASP A 685 87.10 10.80 86.83
N PRO A 686 87.02 10.11 85.67
CA PRO A 686 86.11 10.45 84.57
C PRO A 686 84.61 10.46 84.89
N SER A 687 84.24 10.23 86.15
CA SER A 687 82.87 10.23 86.62
C SER A 687 82.58 11.27 87.70
N ASP A 688 83.59 12.08 88.09
CA ASP A 688 83.45 13.17 89.04
C ASP A 688 83.83 14.54 88.45
N LYS A 689 82.90 15.13 87.70
CA LYS A 689 82.98 16.49 87.11
C LYS A 689 83.50 17.64 87.99
N ASN A 690 83.57 17.44 89.30
CA ASN A 690 84.07 18.45 90.21
C ASN A 690 85.60 18.43 90.24
N ASP A 691 86.24 17.34 89.82
CA ASP A 691 87.67 17.23 89.74
C ASP A 691 88.26 18.14 88.63
N ALA A 692 87.54 18.44 87.54
CA ALA A 692 87.88 19.53 86.60
C ALA A 692 88.29 20.84 87.28
N SER A 693 87.70 21.16 88.44
CA SER A 693 87.95 22.41 89.17
C SER A 693 88.97 22.29 90.30
N LEU A 694 89.60 21.13 90.47
CA LEU A 694 90.66 20.91 91.45
C LEU A 694 92.01 21.28 90.86
N ASP A 695 92.95 21.57 91.76
CA ASP A 695 94.35 21.92 91.50
C ASP A 695 95.20 21.00 92.43
N PRO A 696 95.54 19.78 91.98
CA PRO A 696 96.10 18.75 92.85
C PRO A 696 97.57 18.96 93.24
N ASP A 697 98.37 19.57 92.37
CA ASP A 697 99.78 19.92 92.62
C ASP A 697 99.94 21.31 93.25
N GLY A 698 98.94 22.19 93.13
CA GLY A 698 98.86 23.47 93.82
C GLY A 698 99.58 24.59 93.11
N ASP A 699 99.75 24.48 91.79
CA ASP A 699 100.55 25.38 90.96
C ASP A 699 99.72 26.59 90.44
N GLY A 700 98.40 26.53 90.57
CA GLY A 700 97.45 27.58 90.22
C GLY A 700 96.56 27.28 89.02
N LEU A 701 96.75 26.16 88.30
CA LEU A 701 95.85 25.71 87.23
C LEU A 701 94.87 24.65 87.74
N THR A 702 93.62 24.77 87.30
CA THR A 702 92.65 23.67 87.50
C THR A 702 92.90 22.54 86.51
N ASN A 703 92.48 21.32 86.83
CA ASN A 703 92.56 20.15 85.93
C ASN A 703 91.98 20.42 84.53
N LEU A 704 90.94 21.24 84.42
CA LEU A 704 90.41 21.63 83.11
C LEU A 704 91.33 22.60 82.35
N GLU A 705 91.95 23.54 83.06
CA GLU A 705 92.94 24.45 82.46
C GLU A 705 94.20 23.69 82.06
N GLU A 706 94.62 22.75 82.87
CA GLU A 706 95.67 21.76 82.61
C GLU A 706 95.38 20.98 81.31
N TYR A 707 94.17 20.41 81.19
CA TYR A 707 93.71 19.71 79.99
C TYR A 707 93.76 20.59 78.74
N LEU A 708 93.40 21.87 78.87
CA LEU A 708 93.39 22.83 77.77
C LEU A 708 94.78 23.29 77.36
N ASN A 709 95.72 23.37 78.30
CA ASN A 709 97.11 23.77 78.05
C ASN A 709 98.03 22.57 77.73
N GLY A 710 97.56 21.35 77.99
CA GLY A 710 98.29 20.11 77.72
C GLY A 710 99.36 19.78 78.76
N THR A 711 99.28 20.36 79.96
CA THR A 711 100.13 20.13 81.13
C THR A 711 99.62 18.95 81.97
N ASN A 712 100.39 18.54 82.99
CA ASN A 712 100.13 17.37 83.80
C ASN A 712 99.60 17.75 85.19
N PRO A 713 98.32 17.43 85.55
CA PRO A 713 97.64 17.95 86.75
C PRO A 713 98.13 17.38 88.08
N GLN A 714 99.27 16.71 88.06
CA GLN A 714 99.92 16.14 89.23
C GLN A 714 101.38 16.60 89.35
N ASP A 715 101.80 17.53 88.50
CA ASP A 715 103.18 17.96 88.35
C ASP A 715 103.22 19.48 88.20
N GLU A 716 103.72 20.18 89.24
CA GLU A 716 103.70 21.64 89.29
C GLU A 716 104.55 22.31 88.19
N ASP A 717 105.43 21.56 87.51
CA ASP A 717 106.37 21.99 86.47
C ASP A 717 106.50 20.85 85.44
N SER A 718 105.61 20.83 84.44
CA SER A 718 105.46 19.69 83.50
C SER A 718 106.68 19.46 82.61
N ASP A 719 107.54 20.45 82.46
CA ASP A 719 108.69 20.40 81.56
C ASP A 719 110.07 20.44 82.27
N ASP A 720 110.05 20.49 83.61
CA ASP A 720 111.18 20.41 84.53
C ASP A 720 112.23 21.54 84.34
N ASP A 721 111.80 22.74 83.93
CA ASP A 721 112.71 23.88 83.70
C ASP A 721 112.90 24.81 84.91
N GLY A 722 112.08 24.61 85.95
CA GLY A 722 112.14 25.29 87.23
C GLY A 722 111.06 26.36 87.44
N PHE A 723 110.14 26.55 86.50
CA PHE A 723 108.98 27.43 86.60
C PHE A 723 107.70 26.60 86.61
N THR A 724 106.70 27.00 87.42
CA THR A 724 105.47 26.22 87.51
C THR A 724 104.53 26.48 86.34
N ASP A 725 103.78 25.47 85.88
CA ASP A 725 102.91 25.57 84.70
C ASP A 725 101.93 26.74 84.81
N GLY A 726 101.32 26.92 85.98
CA GLY A 726 100.40 28.02 86.27
C GLY A 726 101.04 29.40 86.23
N ARG A 727 102.32 29.52 86.59
CA ARG A 727 103.06 30.78 86.44
C ARG A 727 103.33 31.07 84.97
N GLU A 728 103.72 30.05 84.22
CA GLU A 728 104.00 30.18 82.79
C GLU A 728 102.76 30.56 81.99
N VAL A 729 101.61 29.93 82.27
CA VAL A 729 100.33 30.31 81.67
C VAL A 729 99.92 31.74 82.08
N GLU A 730 100.14 32.15 83.32
CA GLU A 730 99.86 33.53 83.78
C GLU A 730 100.74 34.57 83.06
N GLU A 731 102.03 34.27 82.87
CA GLU A 731 102.99 35.15 82.19
C GLU A 731 102.99 35.00 80.66
N GLY A 732 102.22 34.04 80.12
CA GLY A 732 102.02 33.79 78.70
C GLY A 732 103.20 33.07 78.01
N THR A 733 104.01 32.36 78.77
CA THR A 733 105.03 31.44 78.26
C THR A 733 104.44 30.03 78.09
N ASN A 734 105.20 29.06 77.59
CA ASN A 734 104.66 27.76 77.19
C ASN A 734 105.06 26.69 78.22
N PRO A 735 104.13 26.18 79.05
CA PRO A 735 104.41 25.27 80.16
C PRO A 735 104.78 23.82 79.74
N ASN A 736 105.15 23.63 78.49
CA ASN A 736 105.48 22.32 77.91
C ASN A 736 106.74 22.40 77.03
N ASP A 737 107.49 23.50 77.14
CA ASP A 737 108.73 23.75 76.41
C ASP A 737 109.78 24.34 77.35
N PRO A 738 110.78 23.54 77.81
CA PRO A 738 111.78 23.93 78.81
C PRO A 738 112.69 25.10 78.41
N SER A 739 112.51 25.63 77.20
CA SER A 739 113.21 26.79 76.66
C SER A 739 112.36 28.06 76.66
N SER A 740 111.11 27.96 77.10
CA SER A 740 110.10 29.00 77.08
C SER A 740 109.65 29.34 78.49
N HIS A 741 110.57 29.79 79.34
CA HIS A 741 110.27 30.20 80.71
C HIS A 741 110.08 31.72 80.88
N PRO A 742 109.44 32.16 81.99
CA PRO A 742 109.46 33.54 82.46
C PRO A 742 110.89 34.09 82.69
N GLU A 743 111.09 35.41 82.57
CA GLU A 743 112.40 36.02 82.84
C GLU A 743 112.71 36.01 84.36
N GLU A 744 113.86 35.44 84.79
CA GLU A 744 114.33 35.51 86.19
C GLU A 744 114.57 36.98 86.61
N GLU A 745 113.93 37.44 87.69
CA GLU A 745 114.08 38.81 88.22
C GLU A 745 115.45 39.01 88.91
N GLU A 746 116.50 39.26 88.12
CA GLU A 746 117.80 39.77 88.60
C GLU A 746 117.99 41.26 88.25
N ALA A 747 118.51 42.00 89.22
CA ALA A 747 118.56 43.46 89.29
C ALA A 747 119.14 44.20 88.07
N ALA A 748 118.46 45.30 87.69
CA ALA A 748 118.82 46.23 86.61
C ALA A 748 120.29 46.71 86.62
N PRO A 749 120.88 46.90 85.41
CA PRO A 749 121.24 48.27 85.03
C PRO A 749 121.10 48.65 83.54
N ASP A 750 120.73 49.92 83.39
CA ASP A 750 121.06 50.96 82.40
C ASP A 750 120.57 50.96 80.92
N LYS A 751 119.82 52.05 80.67
CA LYS A 751 119.40 52.64 79.41
C LYS A 751 120.57 53.23 78.63
N GLU A 752 120.56 53.05 77.31
CA GLU A 752 120.99 54.00 76.28
C GLU A 752 120.65 53.36 74.91
N ASP A 753 120.18 54.00 73.84
CA ASP A 753 119.97 55.41 73.61
C ASP A 753 119.08 55.60 72.36
N ASN A 754 117.86 56.14 72.51
CA ASN A 754 116.99 56.58 71.40
C ASN A 754 117.01 58.13 71.25
N THR A 755 118.10 58.78 71.68
CA THR A 755 118.24 60.24 71.74
C THR A 755 118.08 60.96 70.39
N LEU A 756 118.37 60.32 69.24
CA LEU A 756 118.26 60.98 67.94
C LEU A 756 116.81 61.14 67.44
N LEU A 757 115.92 60.21 67.77
CA LEU A 757 114.52 60.28 67.35
C LEU A 757 113.72 61.28 68.21
N TYR A 758 113.99 61.31 69.51
CA TYR A 758 113.40 62.29 70.43
C TYR A 758 113.95 63.71 70.23
N ALA A 759 115.22 63.88 69.84
CA ALA A 759 115.77 65.19 69.50
C ALA A 759 115.11 65.80 68.25
N ALA A 760 114.83 65.00 67.22
CA ALA A 760 114.16 65.48 66.00
C ALA A 760 112.72 65.94 66.27
N ILE A 761 111.96 65.17 67.06
CA ILE A 761 110.59 65.54 67.47
C ILE A 761 110.62 66.75 68.41
N GLY A 762 111.59 66.81 69.33
CA GLY A 762 111.78 67.95 70.24
C GLY A 762 112.15 69.26 69.54
N ILE A 763 112.99 69.23 68.50
CA ILE A 763 113.34 70.44 67.71
C ILE A 763 112.14 70.94 66.92
N ILE A 764 111.30 70.05 66.37
CA ILE A 764 110.07 70.44 65.67
C ILE A 764 109.06 71.05 66.64
N LEU A 765 108.91 70.48 67.85
CA LEU A 765 108.02 71.01 68.88
C LEU A 765 108.54 72.33 69.49
N ILE A 766 109.85 72.51 69.66
CA ILE A 766 110.44 73.77 70.12
C ILE A 766 110.39 74.84 69.03
N ALA A 767 110.58 74.49 67.75
CA ALA A 767 110.42 75.43 66.64
C ALA A 767 108.95 75.87 66.49
N ALA A 768 108.00 74.95 66.66
CA ALA A 768 106.57 75.26 66.70
C ALA A 768 106.20 76.12 67.91
N ALA A 769 106.74 75.82 69.10
CA ALA A 769 106.54 76.64 70.31
C ALA A 769 107.20 78.01 70.21
N ALA A 770 108.39 78.13 69.60
CA ALA A 770 109.06 79.41 69.37
C ALA A 770 108.35 80.25 68.31
N ALA A 771 107.82 79.64 67.24
CA ALA A 771 106.97 80.30 66.27
C ALA A 771 105.65 80.76 66.91
N ALA A 772 105.05 79.93 67.77
CA ALA A 772 103.84 80.28 68.52
C ALA A 772 104.08 81.37 69.57
N ILE A 773 105.26 81.45 70.20
CA ILE A 773 105.65 82.53 71.13
C ILE A 773 106.03 83.82 70.37
N LEU A 774 106.60 83.73 69.17
CA LEU A 774 106.87 84.88 68.31
C LEU A 774 105.59 85.44 67.66
N LEU A 775 104.60 84.60 67.39
CA LEU A 775 103.28 85.01 66.89
C LEU A 775 102.36 85.51 68.02
N SER A 776 102.41 84.92 69.22
CA SER A 776 101.58 85.36 70.38
C SER A 776 102.09 86.63 71.11
N ARG A 777 103.20 87.22 70.67
CA ARG A 777 103.61 88.59 71.05
C ARG A 777 103.21 89.68 70.04
N ARG A 778 102.44 89.33 69.00
CA ARG A 778 101.56 90.26 68.27
C ARG A 778 100.13 89.73 68.41
N GLY A 779 99.36 90.35 69.32
CA GLY A 779 98.06 89.87 69.81
C GLY A 779 97.07 89.46 68.72
N GLY A 780 96.09 88.61 68.98
CA GLY A 780 95.43 88.31 70.24
C GLY A 780 93.94 88.58 70.03
N GLU A 781 93.17 87.54 69.75
CA GLU A 781 91.71 87.46 69.82
C GLU A 781 91.29 86.00 69.56
N GLY A 782 90.41 85.46 70.41
CA GLY A 782 90.29 84.02 70.68
C GLY A 782 89.14 83.28 69.99
N PHE A 783 89.42 82.00 69.70
CA PHE A 783 88.66 80.75 69.84
C PHE A 783 87.13 80.69 69.57
N GLU A 784 86.77 80.03 68.46
CA GLU A 784 85.77 78.94 68.33
C GLU A 784 86.59 77.65 68.10
N GLU A 785 86.24 76.42 68.49
CA GLU A 785 85.00 75.77 68.92
C GLU A 785 85.37 74.58 69.83
#